data_AF-A0A662WS65-F1
#
_entry.id   AF-A0A662WS65-F1
#
_cell.length_a   1.000
_cell.length_b   1.000
_cell.length_c   1.000
_cell.angle_alpha   90.00
_cell.angle_beta   90.00
_cell.angle_gamma   90.00
#
_symmetry.space_group_name_H-M   'P 1'
#
loop_
_entity.id
_entity.type
_entity.pdbx_description
1 polymer ?
#
loop_
_entity_poly.entity_id
_entity_poly.type
_entity_poly.pdbx_seq_one_letter_code
_entity_poly.pdbx_strand_id
1 'polypeptide(L)'
;MGGVYTRVLNVASLRPGDHVCIWDYSRWPISYQHHGIVWASGATAADIRVCHVWSPLEGFQEAQADSCFRISTLEEFLDNRRQKHLRLVEYHTSGLREVLSRWGEVHLSKADLPEVVLSRCKFLLGLGQGDFNIFTQNCEHAAHWCMTGEQWCKQTLTKVKGRVPFENRLAKEDVDALEKEIEEIKAISRSVVSNVLKLAASKVFIRVKGNHYVTLLADGQVGIVPQGDDPATCGRTAFRLECFARGYNCIKVRFFHEESGCYMFSRSTFSCFRDLRMKKPVLARGTTGLTWEYSSRGNLKSMNQHRRYVGVRDDNLLLDVSMRGDAARVEFVACEGEAEAYTPPDIHQVTRAYNHEKSIQNTESQSMRDYKAAELIKSSPTSSNTTPTDAGAAVAVLPPLKELRLENRITKIMGGVLTENGHSTTSSRAFEGGGSESGAAQGLTAGSGVNAPLHVGLMGGVYTRVANVASLRPGDHICIWDYSRWPFSYQHHGIVWASGDCAEDIRVCHVWSPLEDYRESQADSCFRISTLREFQYNRGPMNLRLVEYHTSGLRDFLAKWGEVHRSKSDLPEVVLARCKFLLGLGKGDFNIFTQNCEHAAHWCKTGQQWSKQLLTSAKGRVPFEKRLAKEDVDALEREIDEIKAVSRTVVNNVLRLSGSKVYLRVRGNQYVRILDDGIHVGVVPQGADPETCERTAFRLECYSKQYNCVKVAFFHEESGRYMFSRSTISCFRDLRMKKANCLRGTSGLRWEYSSAGHLNSMNQHRRYIGTRDDGLLVDVSLRGDASYFEFIPCGPSGPNNQEGPGSYVPPDINSITRTYNHAKSVEEVKSQSMCDFEEELRGVPELTQL
;
A
#
# COMPACT_ATOMS: atom_id res chain seq x y z
N MET A 1 2.71 7.54 -15.85
CA MET A 1 3.88 7.50 -16.76
C MET A 1 5.10 7.12 -15.95
N GLY A 2 5.88 6.15 -16.43
CA GLY A 2 7.08 5.66 -15.75
C GLY A 2 8.31 6.55 -15.87
N GLY A 3 9.34 6.24 -15.10
CA GLY A 3 10.59 7.02 -15.08
C GLY A 3 11.32 7.02 -16.42
N VAL A 4 12.08 8.08 -16.69
CA VAL A 4 13.03 8.13 -17.83
C VAL A 4 14.17 7.13 -17.61
N TYR A 5 14.57 6.94 -16.35
CA TYR A 5 15.75 6.19 -15.93
C TYR A 5 15.60 4.67 -15.98
N THR A 6 14.35 4.19 -15.90
CA THR A 6 13.93 2.78 -15.94
C THR A 6 13.63 2.30 -17.37
N ARG A 7 13.64 3.18 -18.38
CA ARG A 7 13.33 2.82 -19.79
C ARG A 7 14.43 1.98 -20.43
N VAL A 8 14.04 0.85 -21.02
CA VAL A 8 14.92 0.01 -21.84
C VAL A 8 15.19 0.70 -23.18
N LEU A 9 16.43 1.17 -23.38
CA LEU A 9 16.84 1.88 -24.61
C LEU A 9 17.22 0.94 -25.75
N ASN A 10 17.87 -0.18 -25.43
CA ASN A 10 18.17 -1.27 -26.35
C ASN A 10 17.72 -2.60 -25.72
N VAL A 11 17.00 -3.44 -26.47
CA VAL A 11 16.55 -4.76 -25.97
C VAL A 11 17.69 -5.78 -25.93
N ALA A 12 18.68 -5.67 -26.81
CA ALA A 12 19.87 -6.53 -26.81
C ALA A 12 20.77 -6.33 -25.55
N SER A 13 20.46 -5.33 -24.72
CA SER A 13 21.09 -5.07 -23.41
C SER A 13 20.42 -5.82 -22.25
N LEU A 14 19.30 -6.53 -22.48
CA LEU A 14 18.63 -7.38 -21.50
C LEU A 14 19.37 -8.70 -21.28
N ARG A 15 19.44 -9.17 -20.03
CA ARG A 15 20.16 -10.41 -19.63
C ARG A 15 19.26 -11.33 -18.80
N PRO A 16 19.47 -12.67 -18.81
CA PRO A 16 18.63 -13.61 -18.06
C PRO A 16 18.56 -13.25 -16.57
N GLY A 17 17.37 -13.21 -15.99
CA GLY A 17 17.11 -12.71 -14.63
C GLY A 17 16.91 -11.19 -14.50
N ASP A 18 16.84 -10.43 -15.60
CA ASP A 18 16.40 -9.02 -15.55
C ASP A 18 14.87 -8.97 -15.43
N HIS A 19 14.34 -8.30 -14.40
CA HIS A 19 12.90 -8.05 -14.25
C HIS A 19 12.48 -6.86 -15.12
N VAL A 20 11.62 -7.11 -16.11
CA VAL A 20 11.02 -6.09 -16.98
C VAL A 20 9.53 -5.91 -16.68
N CYS A 21 9.03 -4.70 -16.94
CA CYS A 21 7.59 -4.44 -16.95
C CYS A 21 7.18 -3.50 -18.09
N ILE A 22 5.92 -3.56 -18.48
CA ILE A 22 5.32 -2.67 -19.48
C ILE A 22 3.89 -2.33 -19.08
N TRP A 23 3.45 -1.10 -19.30
CA TRP A 23 2.05 -0.74 -19.11
C TRP A 23 1.15 -1.46 -20.12
N ASP A 24 0.13 -2.13 -19.61
CA ASP A 24 -0.97 -2.70 -20.36
C ASP A 24 -2.15 -1.71 -20.39
N TYR A 25 -2.81 -1.67 -21.53
CA TYR A 25 -3.94 -0.80 -21.86
C TYR A 25 -4.94 -1.50 -22.80
N SER A 26 -4.70 -2.77 -23.16
CA SER A 26 -5.37 -3.47 -24.26
C SER A 26 -6.17 -4.68 -23.78
N ARG A 27 -5.56 -5.56 -22.97
CA ARG A 27 -6.11 -6.91 -22.72
C ARG A 27 -7.08 -7.01 -21.54
N TRP A 28 -7.10 -6.01 -20.66
CA TRP A 28 -7.88 -6.04 -19.42
C TRP A 28 -8.65 -4.73 -19.23
N PRO A 29 -9.80 -4.72 -18.52
CA PRO A 29 -10.59 -3.50 -18.26
C PRO A 29 -9.90 -2.49 -17.32
N ILE A 30 -8.62 -2.69 -17.02
CA ILE A 30 -7.78 -1.84 -16.16
C ILE A 30 -6.42 -1.61 -16.81
N SER A 31 -5.85 -0.42 -16.61
CA SER A 31 -4.45 -0.15 -16.94
C SER A 31 -3.56 -0.59 -15.78
N TYR A 32 -2.73 -1.62 -15.98
CA TYR A 32 -1.80 -2.17 -14.99
C TYR A 32 -0.38 -2.27 -15.59
N GLN A 33 0.65 -2.58 -14.79
CA GLN A 33 1.93 -2.99 -15.37
C GLN A 33 1.97 -4.51 -15.50
N HIS A 34 2.18 -4.98 -16.72
CA HIS A 34 2.48 -6.37 -17.00
C HIS A 34 3.96 -6.63 -16.66
N HIS A 35 4.23 -7.57 -15.76
CA HIS A 35 5.57 -7.88 -15.25
C HIS A 35 6.09 -9.23 -15.77
N GLY A 36 7.39 -9.33 -16.02
CA GLY A 36 8.04 -10.55 -16.47
C GLY A 36 9.55 -10.56 -16.20
N ILE A 37 10.14 -11.75 -16.16
CA ILE A 37 11.58 -11.97 -15.99
C ILE A 37 12.17 -12.41 -17.33
N VAL A 38 13.24 -11.76 -17.79
CA VAL A 38 13.97 -12.20 -18.99
C VAL A 38 14.53 -13.60 -18.75
N TRP A 39 14.12 -14.56 -19.57
CA TRP A 39 14.55 -15.97 -19.53
C TRP A 39 15.78 -16.20 -20.41
N ALA A 40 15.76 -15.67 -21.65
CA ALA A 40 16.89 -15.75 -22.57
C ALA A 40 17.16 -14.39 -23.23
N SER A 41 18.44 -14.08 -23.43
CA SER A 41 18.87 -12.93 -24.26
C SER A 41 18.77 -13.25 -25.74
N GLY A 42 18.73 -12.20 -26.55
CA GLY A 42 18.77 -12.24 -28.00
C GLY A 42 19.10 -10.85 -28.57
N ALA A 43 19.19 -10.72 -29.89
CA ALA A 43 19.48 -9.45 -30.54
C ALA A 43 18.22 -8.59 -30.74
N THR A 44 17.09 -9.24 -31.05
CA THR A 44 15.80 -8.63 -31.34
C THR A 44 14.74 -9.01 -30.29
N ALA A 45 13.54 -8.41 -30.37
CA ALA A 45 12.41 -8.78 -29.51
C ALA A 45 11.86 -10.20 -29.81
N ALA A 46 12.01 -10.69 -31.03
CA ALA A 46 11.66 -12.06 -31.43
C ALA A 46 12.65 -13.11 -30.89
N ASP A 47 13.91 -12.73 -30.63
CA ASP A 47 14.94 -13.63 -30.08
C ASP A 47 14.86 -13.74 -28.55
N ILE A 48 14.58 -12.62 -27.86
CA ILE A 48 14.52 -12.57 -26.39
C ILE A 48 13.32 -13.39 -25.90
N ARG A 49 13.50 -14.11 -24.79
CA ARG A 49 12.42 -14.86 -24.11
C ARG A 49 12.11 -14.26 -22.74
N VAL A 50 10.84 -14.24 -22.36
CA VAL A 50 10.36 -13.70 -21.08
C VAL A 50 9.47 -14.73 -20.36
N CYS A 51 9.79 -15.01 -19.10
CA CYS A 51 8.96 -15.76 -18.16
C CYS A 51 7.98 -14.81 -17.46
N HIS A 52 6.68 -15.05 -17.59
CA HIS A 52 5.64 -14.15 -17.06
C HIS A 52 4.30 -14.88 -16.85
N VAL A 53 3.38 -14.25 -16.11
CA VAL A 53 2.00 -14.74 -15.94
C VAL A 53 1.16 -14.25 -17.11
N TRP A 54 0.60 -15.16 -17.92
CA TRP A 54 -0.13 -14.82 -19.14
C TRP A 54 -1.07 -15.93 -19.64
N SER A 55 -2.10 -15.51 -20.37
CA SER A 55 -2.99 -16.34 -21.19
C SER A 55 -3.13 -15.74 -22.60
N PRO A 56 -3.06 -16.54 -23.68
CA PRO A 56 -3.32 -16.07 -25.04
C PRO A 56 -4.81 -15.85 -25.35
N LEU A 57 -5.73 -16.15 -24.42
CA LEU A 57 -7.17 -16.01 -24.63
C LEU A 57 -7.62 -14.55 -24.45
N GLU A 58 -8.59 -14.11 -25.25
CA GLU A 58 -9.10 -12.72 -25.23
C GLU A 58 -10.29 -12.50 -24.25
N GLY A 59 -11.04 -13.57 -23.96
CA GLY A 59 -12.16 -13.53 -23.01
C GLY A 59 -11.67 -13.45 -21.56
N PHE A 60 -12.29 -12.61 -20.73
CA PHE A 60 -11.79 -12.33 -19.37
C PHE A 60 -11.82 -13.55 -18.44
N GLN A 61 -12.89 -14.35 -18.48
CA GLN A 61 -13.06 -15.49 -17.56
C GLN A 61 -12.13 -16.64 -17.99
N GLU A 62 -12.05 -16.85 -19.29
CA GLU A 62 -11.22 -17.83 -19.98
C GLU A 62 -9.73 -17.51 -19.78
N ALA A 63 -9.33 -16.26 -19.99
CA ALA A 63 -7.98 -15.78 -19.75
C ALA A 63 -7.60 -15.82 -18.27
N GLN A 64 -8.54 -15.62 -17.34
CA GLN A 64 -8.27 -15.78 -15.91
C GLN A 64 -8.10 -17.25 -15.52
N ALA A 65 -8.90 -18.18 -16.06
CA ALA A 65 -8.79 -19.61 -15.81
C ALA A 65 -7.50 -20.22 -16.40
N ASP A 66 -7.12 -19.82 -17.62
CA ASP A 66 -5.90 -20.29 -18.28
C ASP A 66 -4.63 -19.54 -17.84
N SER A 67 -4.75 -18.38 -17.16
CA SER A 67 -3.60 -17.58 -16.72
C SER A 67 -2.65 -18.39 -15.85
N CYS A 68 -1.43 -18.57 -16.36
CA CYS A 68 -0.36 -19.26 -15.66
C CYS A 68 1.02 -18.74 -16.05
N PHE A 69 2.05 -19.21 -15.36
CA PHE A 69 3.43 -18.83 -15.63
C PHE A 69 3.95 -19.54 -16.88
N ARG A 70 4.33 -18.77 -17.91
CA ARG A 70 4.70 -19.24 -19.24
C ARG A 70 5.95 -18.53 -19.76
N ILE A 71 6.58 -19.09 -20.78
CA ILE A 71 7.62 -18.44 -21.60
C ILE A 71 6.97 -17.91 -22.88
N SER A 72 7.23 -16.65 -23.22
CA SER A 72 6.93 -16.04 -24.52
C SER A 72 8.16 -15.36 -25.11
N THR A 73 8.06 -14.86 -26.35
CA THR A 73 8.98 -13.86 -26.91
C THR A 73 8.80 -12.50 -26.22
N LEU A 74 9.81 -11.63 -26.29
CA LEU A 74 9.62 -10.24 -25.86
C LEU A 74 8.59 -9.51 -26.74
N GLU A 75 8.39 -9.92 -27.99
CA GLU A 75 7.38 -9.35 -28.89
C GLU A 75 5.94 -9.66 -28.46
N GLU A 76 5.64 -10.91 -28.10
CA GLU A 76 4.34 -11.32 -27.51
C GLU A 76 4.09 -10.66 -26.15
N PHE A 77 5.13 -10.54 -25.32
CA PHE A 77 5.10 -9.78 -24.06
C PHE A 77 4.82 -8.29 -24.30
N LEU A 78 5.31 -7.72 -25.40
CA LEU A 78 5.07 -6.34 -25.79
C LEU A 78 3.66 -6.11 -26.36
N ASP A 79 2.96 -7.10 -26.91
CA ASP A 79 1.55 -6.98 -27.37
C ASP A 79 1.28 -5.71 -28.22
N ASN A 80 1.94 -5.59 -29.38
CA ASN A 80 1.87 -4.39 -30.25
C ASN A 80 2.35 -3.06 -29.62
N ARG A 81 2.71 -3.02 -28.32
CA ARG A 81 3.17 -1.81 -27.63
C ARG A 81 4.64 -1.54 -27.94
N ARG A 82 4.94 -0.31 -28.36
CA ARG A 82 6.31 0.08 -28.76
C ARG A 82 7.30 -0.01 -27.59
N GLN A 83 8.54 -0.46 -27.85
CA GLN A 83 9.64 -0.59 -26.88
C GLN A 83 9.83 0.63 -25.94
N LYS A 84 9.47 1.86 -26.36
CA LYS A 84 9.50 3.07 -25.51
C LYS A 84 8.68 2.94 -24.20
N HIS A 85 7.74 2.00 -24.13
CA HIS A 85 6.92 1.69 -22.96
C HIS A 85 7.53 0.62 -22.03
N LEU A 86 8.49 -0.17 -22.51
CA LEU A 86 9.20 -1.19 -21.73
C LEU A 86 10.08 -0.54 -20.64
N ARG A 87 10.13 -1.18 -19.47
CA ARG A 87 10.89 -0.74 -18.29
C ARG A 87 11.68 -1.91 -17.70
N LEU A 88 12.83 -1.60 -17.11
CA LEU A 88 13.59 -2.47 -16.21
C LEU A 88 13.24 -2.06 -14.77
N VAL A 89 12.90 -3.02 -13.92
CA VAL A 89 12.52 -2.80 -12.51
C VAL A 89 13.76 -2.66 -11.63
N GLU A 90 13.82 -1.61 -10.80
CA GLU A 90 14.95 -1.36 -9.91
C GLU A 90 14.75 -1.94 -8.49
N TYR A 91 15.75 -2.65 -7.98
CA TYR A 91 15.78 -3.22 -6.63
C TYR A 91 16.86 -2.58 -5.75
N HIS A 92 16.78 -2.82 -4.43
CA HIS A 92 17.72 -2.34 -3.40
C HIS A 92 17.82 -0.79 -3.37
N THR A 93 16.73 -0.08 -3.65
CA THR A 93 16.76 1.39 -3.79
C THR A 93 16.67 2.14 -2.44
N SER A 94 16.38 3.43 -2.44
CA SER A 94 16.19 4.25 -1.23
C SER A 94 14.70 4.56 -1.02
N GLY A 95 14.25 4.65 0.23
CA GLY A 95 12.82 4.79 0.56
C GLY A 95 12.17 6.03 -0.09
N LEU A 96 12.89 7.15 -0.20
CA LEU A 96 12.40 8.33 -0.93
C LEU A 96 12.15 8.04 -2.42
N ARG A 97 13.00 7.23 -3.07
CA ARG A 97 12.83 6.83 -4.47
C ARG A 97 11.68 5.84 -4.63
N GLU A 98 11.52 4.90 -3.69
CA GLU A 98 10.40 3.97 -3.69
C GLU A 98 9.06 4.70 -3.53
N VAL A 99 8.98 5.69 -2.62
CA VAL A 99 7.78 6.53 -2.40
C VAL A 99 7.45 7.40 -3.62
N LEU A 100 8.46 7.91 -4.32
CA LEU A 100 8.25 8.69 -5.55
C LEU A 100 7.91 7.81 -6.78
N SER A 101 8.27 6.52 -6.77
CA SER A 101 7.94 5.55 -7.81
C SER A 101 6.57 4.90 -7.56
N ARG A 102 5.51 5.55 -8.08
CA ARG A 102 4.12 5.25 -7.73
C ARG A 102 3.56 3.89 -8.21
N TRP A 103 4.28 3.08 -9.00
CA TRP A 103 3.65 2.02 -9.82
C TRP A 103 4.44 0.69 -10.02
N GLY A 104 5.30 0.27 -9.11
CA GLY A 104 5.99 -1.05 -9.21
C GLY A 104 7.34 -1.05 -9.97
N GLU A 105 7.73 0.04 -10.64
CA GLU A 105 9.03 0.14 -11.32
C GLU A 105 10.26 0.14 -10.36
N VAL A 106 10.04 0.25 -9.04
CA VAL A 106 11.10 0.40 -8.03
C VAL A 106 10.68 -0.20 -6.68
N HIS A 107 11.57 -1.02 -6.09
CA HIS A 107 11.45 -1.63 -4.76
C HIS A 107 12.65 -1.31 -3.84
N LEU A 108 12.41 -1.37 -2.52
CA LEU A 108 13.42 -1.39 -1.47
C LEU A 108 14.12 -2.76 -1.32
N SER A 109 13.39 -3.86 -1.53
CA SER A 109 13.89 -5.22 -1.34
C SER A 109 15.14 -5.51 -2.19
N LYS A 110 16.03 -6.38 -1.70
CA LYS A 110 17.24 -6.77 -2.41
C LYS A 110 16.92 -7.85 -3.44
N ALA A 111 17.44 -7.70 -4.65
CA ALA A 111 17.39 -8.76 -5.65
C ALA A 111 18.38 -9.89 -5.32
N ASP A 112 17.95 -11.12 -5.56
CA ASP A 112 18.79 -12.31 -5.57
C ASP A 112 19.68 -12.38 -6.83
N LEU A 113 20.56 -13.39 -6.91
CA LEU A 113 21.32 -13.69 -8.13
C LEU A 113 20.41 -14.08 -9.29
N PRO A 114 20.76 -13.72 -10.55
CA PRO A 114 20.08 -14.19 -11.74
C PRO A 114 19.80 -15.70 -11.72
N GLU A 115 20.78 -16.53 -11.37
CA GLU A 115 20.63 -17.98 -11.24
C GLU A 115 19.53 -18.40 -10.24
N VAL A 116 19.41 -17.72 -9.10
CA VAL A 116 18.33 -17.97 -8.11
C VAL A 116 16.98 -17.51 -8.66
N VAL A 117 16.93 -16.35 -9.33
CA VAL A 117 15.72 -15.83 -9.97
C VAL A 117 15.21 -16.79 -11.06
N LEU A 118 16.13 -17.35 -11.86
CA LEU A 118 15.83 -18.29 -12.94
C LEU A 118 15.42 -19.66 -12.41
N SER A 119 16.00 -20.11 -11.28
CA SER A 119 15.56 -21.33 -10.58
C SER A 119 14.11 -21.20 -10.09
N ARG A 120 13.76 -20.05 -9.51
CA ARG A 120 12.37 -19.72 -9.14
C ARG A 120 11.44 -19.63 -10.36
N CYS A 121 11.89 -19.05 -11.47
CA CYS A 121 11.10 -19.05 -12.72
C CYS A 121 10.83 -20.47 -13.23
N LYS A 122 11.87 -21.32 -13.27
CA LYS A 122 11.78 -22.73 -13.66
C LYS A 122 10.78 -23.51 -12.80
N PHE A 123 10.77 -23.26 -11.49
CA PHE A 123 9.78 -23.84 -10.57
C PHE A 123 8.35 -23.43 -10.93
N LEU A 124 8.08 -22.14 -11.16
CA LEU A 124 6.74 -21.67 -11.54
C LEU A 124 6.26 -22.22 -12.90
N LEU A 125 7.16 -22.48 -13.86
CA LEU A 125 6.83 -23.10 -15.15
C LEU A 125 6.34 -24.57 -15.02
N GLY A 126 6.54 -25.20 -13.86
CA GLY A 126 6.05 -26.55 -13.56
C GLY A 126 4.63 -26.62 -13.03
N LEU A 127 4.01 -25.50 -12.63
CA LEU A 127 2.80 -25.49 -11.78
C LEU A 127 1.46 -25.68 -12.51
N GLY A 128 1.44 -25.80 -13.84
CA GLY A 128 0.22 -25.98 -14.63
C GLY A 128 -0.64 -24.71 -14.80
N GLN A 129 -1.93 -24.89 -15.10
CA GLN A 129 -2.95 -23.83 -15.28
C GLN A 129 -3.78 -23.62 -13.99
N GLY A 130 -4.50 -22.49 -13.86
CA GLY A 130 -5.72 -22.44 -13.02
C GLY A 130 -5.98 -21.21 -12.13
N ASP A 131 -4.97 -20.58 -11.52
CA ASP A 131 -5.20 -19.81 -10.26
C ASP A 131 -4.53 -18.42 -10.15
N PHE A 132 -3.97 -17.87 -11.22
CA PHE A 132 -3.28 -16.56 -11.15
C PHE A 132 -4.27 -15.38 -11.13
N ASN A 133 -4.76 -15.03 -9.93
CA ASN A 133 -5.64 -13.88 -9.72
C ASN A 133 -4.90 -12.54 -9.91
N ILE A 134 -5.39 -11.69 -10.82
CA ILE A 134 -4.78 -10.41 -11.21
C ILE A 134 -4.64 -9.37 -10.08
N PHE A 135 -5.29 -9.55 -8.93
CA PHE A 135 -5.19 -8.67 -7.76
C PHE A 135 -4.38 -9.27 -6.60
N THR A 136 -4.39 -10.59 -6.40
CA THR A 136 -3.81 -11.26 -5.22
C THR A 136 -2.65 -12.22 -5.49
N GLN A 137 -2.52 -12.80 -6.70
CA GLN A 137 -1.38 -13.64 -7.13
C GLN A 137 -1.08 -13.36 -8.62
N ASN A 138 -0.74 -12.11 -8.91
CA ASN A 138 -0.58 -11.59 -10.26
C ASN A 138 0.88 -11.62 -10.77
N CYS A 139 1.10 -11.09 -11.98
CA CYS A 139 2.42 -11.01 -12.59
C CYS A 139 3.47 -10.28 -11.73
N GLU A 140 3.10 -9.23 -10.97
CA GLU A 140 4.04 -8.55 -10.06
C GLU A 140 4.40 -9.44 -8.87
N HIS A 141 3.42 -10.14 -8.25
CA HIS A 141 3.69 -11.08 -7.16
C HIS A 141 4.67 -12.17 -7.58
N ALA A 142 4.43 -12.79 -8.75
CA ALA A 142 5.28 -13.85 -9.30
C ALA A 142 6.69 -13.33 -9.60
N ALA A 143 6.81 -12.20 -10.31
CA ALA A 143 8.10 -11.62 -10.65
C ALA A 143 8.87 -11.12 -9.41
N HIS A 144 8.19 -10.50 -8.44
CA HIS A 144 8.81 -10.05 -7.19
C HIS A 144 9.30 -11.24 -6.33
N TRP A 145 8.51 -12.32 -6.24
CA TRP A 145 8.95 -13.53 -5.56
C TRP A 145 10.14 -14.18 -6.28
N CYS A 146 10.12 -14.28 -7.61
CA CYS A 146 11.29 -14.71 -8.39
C CYS A 146 12.52 -13.86 -8.04
N MET A 147 12.38 -12.53 -7.97
CA MET A 147 13.48 -11.61 -7.68
C MET A 147 13.98 -11.60 -6.23
N THR A 148 13.17 -11.96 -5.24
CA THR A 148 13.47 -11.67 -3.80
C THR A 148 13.15 -12.80 -2.81
N GLY A 149 12.36 -13.78 -3.20
CA GLY A 149 11.74 -14.75 -2.28
C GLY A 149 10.52 -14.23 -1.52
N GLU A 150 10.15 -12.95 -1.64
CA GLU A 150 8.94 -12.39 -1.02
C GLU A 150 7.81 -12.19 -2.05
N GLN A 151 6.61 -12.67 -1.72
CA GLN A 151 5.40 -12.44 -2.54
C GLN A 151 4.80 -11.06 -2.21
N TRP A 152 5.09 -10.05 -3.04
CA TRP A 152 4.61 -8.68 -2.87
C TRP A 152 4.19 -8.07 -4.21
N CYS A 153 3.11 -7.28 -4.21
CA CYS A 153 2.70 -6.44 -5.33
C CYS A 153 2.54 -5.00 -4.86
N LYS A 154 3.16 -4.06 -5.58
CA LYS A 154 3.07 -2.63 -5.30
C LYS A 154 1.87 -1.98 -6.01
N GLN A 155 1.35 -2.59 -7.08
CA GLN A 155 0.11 -2.13 -7.73
C GLN A 155 -1.11 -2.28 -6.81
N THR A 156 -1.24 -3.42 -6.11
CA THR A 156 -2.34 -3.71 -5.18
C THR A 156 -1.93 -3.67 -3.71
N LEU A 157 -0.67 -3.29 -3.39
CA LEU A 157 -0.14 -3.17 -2.02
C LEU A 157 -0.35 -4.42 -1.14
N THR A 158 -0.47 -5.60 -1.76
CA THR A 158 -0.69 -6.89 -1.10
C THR A 158 0.62 -7.61 -0.80
N LYS A 159 0.62 -8.35 0.31
CA LYS A 159 1.61 -9.37 0.64
C LYS A 159 0.91 -10.70 0.85
N VAL A 160 1.27 -11.71 0.07
CA VAL A 160 0.75 -13.08 0.22
C VAL A 160 1.52 -13.77 1.34
N LYS A 161 0.86 -14.70 2.05
CA LYS A 161 1.50 -15.57 3.04
C LYS A 161 1.86 -16.90 2.39
N GLY A 162 3.11 -17.33 2.56
CA GLY A 162 3.64 -18.59 2.05
C GLY A 162 5.09 -18.44 1.59
N ARG A 163 5.89 -19.50 1.71
CA ARG A 163 7.29 -19.57 1.24
C ARG A 163 7.36 -19.42 -0.29
N VAL A 164 6.36 -19.97 -0.98
CA VAL A 164 6.24 -19.98 -2.44
C VAL A 164 4.82 -19.59 -2.88
N PRO A 165 4.62 -19.05 -4.10
CA PRO A 165 3.30 -18.97 -4.71
C PRO A 165 2.63 -20.33 -4.74
N PHE A 166 1.34 -20.40 -4.44
CA PHE A 166 0.54 -21.63 -4.42
C PHE A 166 1.03 -22.75 -3.47
N GLU A 167 1.81 -22.44 -2.42
CA GLU A 167 2.39 -23.43 -1.48
C GLU A 167 1.41 -24.53 -1.00
N ASN A 168 0.14 -24.16 -0.76
CA ASN A 168 -0.92 -25.09 -0.32
C ASN A 168 -1.26 -26.22 -1.33
N ARG A 169 -0.72 -26.19 -2.55
CA ARG A 169 -0.94 -27.20 -3.61
C ARG A 169 0.31 -28.00 -3.96
N LEU A 170 1.45 -27.68 -3.34
CA LEU A 170 2.74 -28.26 -3.67
C LEU A 170 3.10 -29.37 -2.68
N ALA A 171 3.76 -30.42 -3.17
CA ALA A 171 4.43 -31.35 -2.28
C ALA A 171 5.50 -30.57 -1.50
N LYS A 172 5.61 -30.82 -0.19
CA LYS A 172 6.58 -30.14 0.65
C LYS A 172 8.01 -30.42 0.15
N GLU A 173 8.20 -31.61 -0.35
CA GLU A 173 9.42 -32.16 -0.92
C GLU A 173 9.91 -31.34 -2.12
N ASP A 174 9.02 -30.85 -2.98
CA ASP A 174 9.36 -29.99 -4.12
C ASP A 174 9.81 -28.59 -3.67
N VAL A 175 9.15 -28.04 -2.65
CA VAL A 175 9.49 -26.72 -2.07
C VAL A 175 10.85 -26.80 -1.36
N ASP A 176 11.06 -27.83 -0.54
CA ASP A 176 12.30 -28.03 0.19
C ASP A 176 13.47 -28.39 -0.76
N ALA A 177 13.20 -29.03 -1.90
CA ALA A 177 14.17 -29.24 -2.98
C ALA A 177 14.56 -27.94 -3.70
N LEU A 178 13.61 -27.04 -3.97
CA LEU A 178 13.89 -25.70 -4.50
C LEU A 178 14.74 -24.88 -3.51
N GLU A 179 14.40 -24.90 -2.22
CA GLU A 179 15.18 -24.20 -1.19
C GLU A 179 16.63 -24.70 -1.13
N LYS A 180 16.84 -26.01 -1.33
CA LYS A 180 18.17 -26.61 -1.45
C LYS A 180 18.94 -26.13 -2.69
N GLU A 181 18.35 -26.19 -3.90
CA GLU A 181 18.98 -25.68 -5.13
C GLU A 181 19.40 -24.20 -4.96
N ILE A 182 18.52 -23.39 -4.35
CA ILE A 182 18.76 -21.98 -4.06
C ILE A 182 19.93 -21.78 -3.08
N GLU A 183 20.02 -22.56 -2.00
CA GLU A 183 21.14 -22.42 -1.04
C GLU A 183 22.48 -22.97 -1.57
N GLU A 184 22.48 -23.95 -2.47
CA GLU A 184 23.67 -24.40 -3.20
C GLU A 184 24.21 -23.28 -4.12
N ILE A 185 23.35 -22.65 -4.93
CA ILE A 185 23.71 -21.49 -5.77
C ILE A 185 24.24 -20.33 -4.90
N LYS A 186 23.58 -20.03 -3.78
CA LYS A 186 24.04 -19.03 -2.81
C LYS A 186 25.39 -19.40 -2.20
N ALA A 187 25.68 -20.68 -1.94
CA ALA A 187 26.95 -21.13 -1.35
C ALA A 187 28.16 -20.82 -2.26
N ILE A 188 28.03 -21.09 -3.56
CA ILE A 188 29.08 -20.77 -4.55
C ILE A 188 29.32 -19.25 -4.57
N SER A 189 28.26 -18.44 -4.60
CA SER A 189 28.37 -16.98 -4.58
C SER A 189 28.97 -16.43 -3.27
N ARG A 190 28.61 -17.02 -2.12
CA ARG A 190 29.23 -16.71 -0.81
C ARG A 190 30.73 -16.97 -0.82
N SER A 191 31.21 -17.98 -1.54
CA SER A 191 32.64 -18.27 -1.71
C SER A 191 33.36 -17.21 -2.55
N VAL A 192 32.80 -16.85 -3.72
CA VAL A 192 33.31 -15.75 -4.56
C VAL A 192 33.41 -14.45 -3.75
N VAL A 193 32.36 -14.11 -2.99
CA VAL A 193 32.35 -12.95 -2.08
C VAL A 193 33.39 -13.06 -0.96
N SER A 194 33.55 -14.22 -0.32
CA SER A 194 34.60 -14.45 0.69
C SER A 194 36.00 -14.20 0.12
N ASN A 195 36.27 -14.63 -1.11
CA ASN A 195 37.59 -14.46 -1.74
C ASN A 195 37.89 -13.00 -2.08
N VAL A 196 36.90 -12.21 -2.54
CA VAL A 196 37.12 -10.75 -2.74
C VAL A 196 37.42 -10.04 -1.42
N LEU A 197 36.76 -10.43 -0.32
CA LEU A 197 36.96 -9.81 0.99
C LEU A 197 38.37 -10.03 1.58
N LYS A 198 39.17 -10.96 1.04
CA LYS A 198 40.59 -11.13 1.39
C LYS A 198 41.46 -9.95 0.95
N LEU A 199 41.01 -9.16 -0.03
CA LEU A 199 41.70 -7.94 -0.52
C LEU A 199 41.27 -6.67 0.25
N ALA A 200 40.56 -6.80 1.37
CA ALA A 200 40.17 -5.63 2.15
C ALA A 200 41.41 -4.91 2.73
N ALA A 201 41.52 -3.62 2.45
CA ALA A 201 42.66 -2.74 2.72
C ALA A 201 43.94 -2.98 1.89
N SER A 202 44.02 -4.04 1.06
CA SER A 202 45.13 -4.25 0.11
C SER A 202 45.09 -3.25 -1.06
N LYS A 203 46.23 -3.08 -1.72
CA LYS A 203 46.38 -2.43 -3.02
C LYS A 203 45.99 -3.39 -4.14
N VAL A 204 45.13 -2.92 -5.05
CA VAL A 204 44.61 -3.70 -6.16
C VAL A 204 44.63 -2.89 -7.46
N PHE A 205 44.95 -3.57 -8.56
CA PHE A 205 44.61 -3.12 -9.90
C PHE A 205 43.20 -3.60 -10.25
N ILE A 206 42.44 -2.74 -10.91
CA ILE A 206 41.07 -3.04 -11.33
C ILE A 206 41.12 -3.51 -12.79
N ARG A 207 40.88 -4.80 -13.04
CA ARG A 207 40.88 -5.41 -14.38
C ARG A 207 39.48 -5.37 -14.98
N VAL A 208 39.39 -5.06 -16.28
CA VAL A 208 38.16 -4.80 -17.03
C VAL A 208 38.28 -5.47 -18.41
N LYS A 209 37.18 -6.01 -18.97
CA LYS A 209 37.19 -6.76 -20.25
C LYS A 209 38.19 -7.95 -20.29
N GLY A 210 38.72 -8.40 -19.15
CA GLY A 210 39.67 -9.52 -19.03
C GLY A 210 41.14 -9.17 -19.35
N ASN A 211 41.41 -8.25 -20.26
CA ASN A 211 42.77 -7.88 -20.72
C ASN A 211 43.08 -6.37 -20.66
N HIS A 212 42.22 -5.56 -20.05
CA HIS A 212 42.47 -4.14 -19.81
C HIS A 212 42.46 -3.84 -18.30
N TYR A 213 43.11 -2.76 -17.88
CA TYR A 213 43.13 -2.28 -16.50
C TYR A 213 42.70 -0.82 -16.42
N VAL A 214 42.14 -0.42 -15.28
CA VAL A 214 41.76 0.97 -15.02
C VAL A 214 43.00 1.86 -14.91
N THR A 215 42.92 3.05 -15.50
CA THR A 215 43.92 4.13 -15.39
C THR A 215 43.27 5.44 -14.96
N LEU A 216 44.05 6.30 -14.30
CA LEU A 216 43.70 7.69 -13.98
C LEU A 216 44.36 8.63 -15.00
N LEU A 217 43.55 9.35 -15.77
CA LEU A 217 44.02 10.31 -16.76
C LEU A 217 44.41 11.65 -16.13
N ALA A 218 45.24 12.43 -16.83
CA ALA A 218 45.79 13.70 -16.34
C ALA A 218 44.75 14.79 -16.01
N ASP A 219 43.53 14.71 -16.57
CA ASP A 219 42.40 15.59 -16.24
C ASP A 219 41.55 15.09 -15.05
N GLY A 220 41.95 13.98 -14.44
CA GLY A 220 41.29 13.30 -13.34
C GLY A 220 40.16 12.35 -13.73
N GLN A 221 39.89 12.14 -15.03
CA GLN A 221 38.96 11.11 -15.49
C GLN A 221 39.54 9.70 -15.33
N VAL A 222 38.66 8.70 -15.31
CA VAL A 222 39.02 7.29 -15.14
C VAL A 222 38.75 6.54 -16.44
N GLY A 223 39.80 6.00 -17.06
CA GLY A 223 39.75 5.24 -18.30
C GLY A 223 40.27 3.81 -18.14
N ILE A 224 40.53 3.14 -19.26
CA ILE A 224 41.21 1.85 -19.30
C ILE A 224 42.40 1.86 -20.27
N VAL A 225 43.41 1.06 -19.95
CA VAL A 225 44.60 0.74 -20.75
C VAL A 225 44.66 -0.77 -21.00
N PRO A 226 45.27 -1.26 -22.09
CA PRO A 226 45.57 -2.68 -22.23
C PRO A 226 46.54 -3.16 -21.13
N GLN A 227 46.60 -4.48 -20.89
CA GLN A 227 47.51 -5.07 -19.89
C GLN A 227 48.99 -4.72 -20.09
N GLY A 228 49.44 -4.55 -21.34
CA GLY A 228 50.85 -4.39 -21.68
C GLY A 228 51.68 -5.66 -21.44
N ASP A 229 52.90 -5.67 -21.97
CA ASP A 229 53.86 -6.76 -21.76
C ASP A 229 54.65 -6.59 -20.45
N ASP A 230 54.92 -5.34 -20.05
CA ASP A 230 55.48 -4.97 -18.75
C ASP A 230 54.37 -4.41 -17.81
N PRO A 231 54.01 -5.13 -16.73
CA PRO A 231 53.04 -4.67 -15.75
C PRO A 231 53.49 -3.45 -14.92
N ALA A 232 54.77 -3.04 -14.94
CA ALA A 232 55.23 -1.84 -14.25
C ALA A 232 54.97 -0.55 -15.07
N THR A 233 55.12 -0.60 -16.40
CA THR A 233 55.00 0.59 -17.29
C THR A 233 53.68 0.68 -18.07
N CYS A 234 52.79 -0.32 -18.02
CA CYS A 234 51.53 -0.33 -18.80
C CYS A 234 50.48 0.74 -18.43
N GLY A 235 50.79 1.69 -17.52
CA GLY A 235 49.89 2.80 -17.15
C GLY A 235 48.68 2.43 -16.30
N ARG A 236 48.62 1.21 -15.74
CA ARG A 236 47.55 0.77 -14.83
C ARG A 236 47.64 1.49 -13.47
N THR A 237 46.50 1.92 -12.92
CA THR A 237 46.43 2.61 -11.64
C THR A 237 46.06 1.66 -10.50
N ALA A 238 46.84 1.70 -9.41
CA ALA A 238 46.55 0.94 -8.19
C ALA A 238 45.59 1.71 -7.28
N PHE A 239 44.66 1.00 -6.64
CA PHE A 239 43.74 1.55 -5.65
C PHE A 239 43.76 0.71 -4.37
N ARG A 240 43.72 1.35 -3.20
CA ARG A 240 43.46 0.66 -1.94
C ARG A 240 41.97 0.33 -1.83
N LEU A 241 41.64 -0.95 -1.64
CA LEU A 241 40.26 -1.46 -1.67
C LEU A 241 39.60 -1.41 -0.29
N GLU A 242 38.55 -0.59 -0.11
CA GLU A 242 37.82 -0.50 1.16
C GLU A 242 36.51 -1.29 1.13
N CYS A 243 36.49 -2.49 1.71
CA CYS A 243 35.28 -3.31 1.87
C CYS A 243 34.61 -3.03 3.24
N PHE A 244 33.30 -2.75 3.26
CA PHE A 244 32.62 -2.35 4.52
C PHE A 244 31.18 -2.85 4.74
N ALA A 245 30.60 -3.60 3.80
CA ALA A 245 29.36 -4.33 4.04
C ALA A 245 29.26 -5.57 3.16
N ARG A 246 28.71 -6.66 3.69
CA ARG A 246 28.59 -7.97 3.03
C ARG A 246 27.12 -8.37 2.85
N GLY A 247 26.77 -8.75 1.63
CA GLY A 247 25.64 -9.64 1.31
C GLY A 247 26.16 -11.02 0.92
N TYR A 248 25.27 -11.93 0.50
CA TYR A 248 25.71 -13.23 -0.02
C TYR A 248 26.21 -13.12 -1.47
N ASN A 249 25.59 -12.24 -2.27
CA ASN A 249 25.83 -12.02 -3.70
C ASN A 249 26.56 -10.72 -4.05
N CYS A 250 26.77 -9.84 -3.07
CA CYS A 250 27.44 -8.56 -3.27
C CYS A 250 28.19 -8.06 -2.03
N ILE A 251 29.10 -7.13 -2.22
CA ILE A 251 29.78 -6.37 -1.17
C ILE A 251 29.74 -4.87 -1.49
N LYS A 252 29.83 -4.02 -0.46
CA LYS A 252 30.03 -2.57 -0.64
C LYS A 252 31.51 -2.24 -0.55
N VAL A 253 32.01 -1.57 -1.59
CA VAL A 253 33.42 -1.24 -1.79
C VAL A 253 33.61 0.26 -2.04
N ARG A 254 34.83 0.75 -1.77
CA ARG A 254 35.38 2.00 -2.31
C ARG A 254 36.79 1.77 -2.83
N PHE A 255 37.22 2.65 -3.72
CA PHE A 255 38.57 2.65 -4.30
C PHE A 255 39.24 3.96 -3.92
N PHE A 256 40.30 3.89 -3.12
CA PHE A 256 41.09 5.04 -2.68
C PHE A 256 42.41 5.07 -3.46
N HIS A 257 42.72 6.22 -4.07
CA HIS A 257 43.96 6.46 -4.78
C HIS A 257 44.89 7.28 -3.89
N GLU A 258 45.96 6.64 -3.41
CA GLU A 258 46.79 7.16 -2.31
C GLU A 258 47.54 8.44 -2.71
N GLU A 259 48.17 8.43 -3.88
CA GLU A 259 48.97 9.54 -4.43
C GLU A 259 48.19 10.87 -4.51
N SER A 260 46.90 10.79 -4.83
CA SER A 260 46.01 11.96 -4.92
C SER A 260 45.18 12.23 -3.67
N GLY A 261 45.22 11.34 -2.67
CA GLY A 261 44.38 11.40 -1.47
C GLY A 261 42.87 11.45 -1.76
N CYS A 262 42.42 10.80 -2.84
CA CYS A 262 41.05 10.90 -3.36
C CYS A 262 40.43 9.51 -3.65
N TYR A 263 39.11 9.47 -3.78
CA TYR A 263 38.33 8.27 -4.08
C TYR A 263 37.71 8.32 -5.48
N MET A 264 37.54 7.16 -6.09
CA MET A 264 36.74 7.01 -7.33
C MET A 264 35.26 7.32 -7.06
N PHE A 265 34.64 8.16 -7.90
CA PHE A 265 33.35 8.77 -7.61
C PHE A 265 32.40 8.80 -8.83
N SER A 266 31.10 8.56 -8.60
CA SER A 266 30.02 8.66 -9.61
C SER A 266 29.10 9.85 -9.31
N ARG A 267 28.73 10.64 -10.33
CA ARG A 267 28.09 11.96 -10.19
C ARG A 267 26.56 11.94 -10.41
N SER A 268 25.89 12.83 -9.66
CA SER A 268 24.59 13.45 -9.98
C SER A 268 23.33 12.67 -9.58
N THR A 269 22.25 13.44 -9.51
CA THR A 269 20.87 13.03 -9.17
C THR A 269 19.84 13.60 -10.15
N PHE A 270 20.25 14.55 -11.02
CA PHE A 270 19.37 15.26 -11.96
C PHE A 270 20.01 15.50 -13.35
N SER A 271 21.17 14.89 -13.62
CA SER A 271 21.76 14.89 -14.97
C SER A 271 22.39 13.53 -15.26
N CYS A 272 21.91 12.87 -16.31
CA CYS A 272 22.48 11.61 -16.79
C CYS A 272 23.79 11.88 -17.53
N PHE A 273 24.80 11.04 -17.28
CA PHE A 273 26.07 10.95 -18.03
C PHE A 273 26.98 12.19 -17.99
N ARG A 274 28.26 12.00 -17.62
CA ARG A 274 29.45 12.70 -18.20
C ARG A 274 30.78 12.45 -17.48
N ASP A 275 30.80 12.01 -16.23
CA ASP A 275 31.89 12.39 -15.32
C ASP A 275 32.09 11.41 -14.14
N LEU A 276 33.21 10.66 -14.14
CA LEU A 276 33.66 9.77 -13.06
C LEU A 276 34.92 10.28 -12.31
N ARG A 277 35.15 11.61 -12.29
CA ARG A 277 36.37 12.19 -11.69
C ARG A 277 36.53 11.89 -10.19
N MET A 278 37.78 11.69 -9.80
CA MET A 278 38.27 11.49 -8.42
C MET A 278 37.86 12.62 -7.46
N LYS A 279 37.50 12.30 -6.20
CA LYS A 279 37.10 13.29 -5.18
C LYS A 279 37.48 12.96 -3.74
N LYS A 280 37.61 14.02 -2.93
CA LYS A 280 37.68 13.94 -1.45
C LYS A 280 36.27 13.78 -0.83
N PRO A 281 36.13 13.14 0.34
CA PRO A 281 34.85 13.04 1.04
C PRO A 281 34.29 14.40 1.49
N VAL A 282 32.96 14.55 1.46
CA VAL A 282 32.25 15.76 1.91
C VAL A 282 31.09 15.35 2.82
N LEU A 283 31.20 15.61 4.13
CA LEU A 283 30.21 15.17 5.13
C LEU A 283 28.78 15.60 4.76
N ALA A 284 28.61 16.87 4.36
CA ALA A 284 27.30 17.50 4.13
C ALA A 284 26.49 16.93 2.93
N ARG A 285 27.07 16.07 2.09
CA ARG A 285 26.36 15.45 0.93
C ARG A 285 26.22 13.93 1.04
N GLY A 286 26.74 13.31 2.09
CA GLY A 286 26.78 11.86 2.25
C GLY A 286 27.83 11.17 1.36
N THR A 287 28.17 9.93 1.70
CA THR A 287 29.26 9.14 1.09
C THR A 287 28.81 8.19 -0.03
N THR A 288 27.57 8.30 -0.49
CA THR A 288 26.94 7.36 -1.44
C THR A 288 27.61 7.35 -2.80
N GLY A 289 27.96 8.51 -3.36
CA GLY A 289 28.66 8.62 -4.66
C GLY A 289 30.13 8.15 -4.64
N LEU A 290 30.70 7.88 -3.47
CA LEU A 290 32.04 7.29 -3.28
C LEU A 290 31.97 5.77 -3.07
N THR A 291 30.76 5.21 -3.05
CA THR A 291 30.47 3.83 -2.68
C THR A 291 29.92 3.08 -3.88
N TRP A 292 30.42 1.86 -4.08
CA TRP A 292 29.96 0.95 -5.11
C TRP A 292 29.50 -0.36 -4.48
N GLU A 293 28.56 -1.05 -5.12
CA GLU A 293 28.19 -2.43 -4.85
C GLU A 293 28.85 -3.30 -5.92
N TYR A 294 29.76 -4.18 -5.49
CA TYR A 294 30.39 -5.17 -6.35
C TYR A 294 29.64 -6.49 -6.20
N SER A 295 29.16 -7.05 -7.32
CA SER A 295 28.43 -8.32 -7.36
C SER A 295 29.38 -9.52 -7.58
N SER A 296 28.99 -10.72 -7.13
CA SER A 296 29.76 -11.97 -7.35
C SER A 296 29.84 -12.42 -8.82
N ARG A 297 29.44 -11.57 -9.76
CA ARG A 297 29.52 -11.74 -11.22
C ARG A 297 30.49 -10.73 -11.87
N GLY A 298 31.17 -9.92 -11.07
CA GLY A 298 32.05 -8.85 -11.53
C GLY A 298 31.37 -7.54 -11.93
N ASN A 299 30.04 -7.42 -11.90
CA ASN A 299 29.41 -6.12 -12.18
C ASN A 299 29.60 -5.20 -10.98
N LEU A 300 30.10 -3.99 -11.24
CA LEU A 300 30.22 -2.89 -10.28
C LEU A 300 29.05 -1.91 -10.47
N LYS A 301 28.38 -1.49 -9.39
CA LYS A 301 27.15 -0.69 -9.42
C LYS A 301 27.21 0.48 -8.43
N SER A 302 27.04 1.71 -8.90
CA SER A 302 27.09 2.92 -8.05
C SER A 302 26.00 2.88 -6.96
N MET A 303 26.32 3.26 -5.73
CA MET A 303 25.34 3.43 -4.64
C MET A 303 24.74 4.85 -4.59
N ASN A 304 25.07 5.69 -5.57
CA ASN A 304 24.37 6.95 -5.81
C ASN A 304 22.91 6.70 -6.28
N GLN A 305 22.11 7.76 -6.39
CA GLN A 305 20.76 7.67 -6.95
C GLN A 305 20.82 7.07 -8.37
N HIS A 306 19.77 6.34 -8.76
CA HIS A 306 19.66 5.62 -10.04
C HIS A 306 20.57 4.39 -10.23
N ARG A 307 21.40 4.03 -9.23
CA ARG A 307 22.11 2.74 -9.12
C ARG A 307 22.67 2.18 -10.44
N ARG A 308 23.39 3.00 -11.19
CA ARG A 308 23.94 2.65 -12.51
C ARG A 308 25.08 1.63 -12.39
N TYR A 309 25.27 0.80 -13.41
CA TYR A 309 26.43 -0.09 -13.52
C TYR A 309 27.62 0.66 -14.14
N VAL A 310 28.84 0.16 -13.98
CA VAL A 310 30.00 0.65 -14.76
C VAL A 310 30.06 -0.08 -16.11
N GLY A 311 30.20 0.68 -17.20
CA GLY A 311 30.55 0.20 -18.53
C GLY A 311 31.85 0.84 -19.05
N VAL A 312 32.17 0.59 -20.32
CA VAL A 312 33.31 1.17 -21.03
C VAL A 312 32.80 1.79 -22.33
N ARG A 313 33.23 3.02 -22.65
CA ARG A 313 32.95 3.72 -23.90
C ARG A 313 34.04 3.43 -24.96
N ASP A 314 33.74 3.70 -26.22
CA ASP A 314 34.61 3.40 -27.37
C ASP A 314 35.95 4.17 -27.37
N ASP A 315 36.01 5.29 -26.66
CA ASP A 315 37.23 6.06 -26.37
C ASP A 315 37.96 5.60 -25.09
N ASN A 316 37.71 4.37 -24.64
CA ASN A 316 38.28 3.73 -23.46
C ASN A 316 38.01 4.43 -22.11
N LEU A 317 37.08 5.39 -22.05
CA LEU A 317 36.63 5.98 -20.78
C LEU A 317 35.58 5.11 -20.07
N LEU A 318 35.63 5.05 -18.73
CA LEU A 318 34.59 4.43 -17.93
C LEU A 318 33.34 5.32 -17.87
N LEU A 319 32.15 4.72 -17.88
CA LEU A 319 30.89 5.46 -17.75
C LEU A 319 29.80 4.70 -16.97
N ASP A 320 28.87 5.45 -16.39
CA ASP A 320 27.67 4.93 -15.73
C ASP A 320 26.61 4.49 -16.77
N VAL A 321 26.36 3.18 -16.91
CA VAL A 321 25.40 2.56 -17.83
C VAL A 321 24.14 2.04 -17.12
N SER A 322 23.04 1.86 -17.87
CA SER A 322 21.72 1.57 -17.30
C SER A 322 21.43 0.08 -17.16
N MET A 323 21.81 -0.74 -18.15
CA MET A 323 21.47 -2.15 -18.21
C MET A 323 22.63 -3.04 -17.78
N ARG A 324 22.33 -4.25 -17.31
CA ARG A 324 23.34 -5.27 -16.99
C ARG A 324 24.07 -5.78 -18.25
N GLY A 325 23.43 -5.72 -19.42
CA GLY A 325 24.06 -6.12 -20.68
C GLY A 325 25.07 -5.14 -21.26
N ASP A 326 25.02 -3.87 -20.84
CA ASP A 326 25.98 -2.82 -21.21
C ASP A 326 27.15 -2.74 -20.22
N ALA A 327 27.04 -3.43 -19.08
CA ALA A 327 27.98 -3.35 -17.98
C ALA A 327 29.28 -4.11 -18.28
N ALA A 328 30.41 -3.50 -17.95
CA ALA A 328 31.70 -4.16 -17.99
C ALA A 328 31.85 -5.07 -16.76
N ARG A 329 32.36 -6.29 -16.97
CA ARG A 329 32.82 -7.13 -15.85
C ARG A 329 34.16 -6.59 -15.34
N VAL A 330 34.24 -6.55 -14.02
CA VAL A 330 35.36 -6.03 -13.23
C VAL A 330 35.89 -7.14 -12.34
N GLU A 331 37.21 -7.25 -12.28
CA GLU A 331 37.96 -8.14 -11.41
C GLU A 331 38.99 -7.31 -10.63
N PHE A 332 39.38 -7.78 -9.45
CA PHE A 332 40.46 -7.16 -8.68
C PHE A 332 41.68 -8.07 -8.73
N VAL A 333 42.85 -7.48 -8.98
CA VAL A 333 44.13 -8.17 -9.04
C VAL A 333 45.02 -7.51 -8.00
N ALA A 334 45.54 -8.28 -7.05
CA ALA A 334 46.43 -7.73 -6.02
C ALA A 334 47.69 -7.14 -6.64
N CYS A 335 48.27 -6.11 -5.99
CA CYS A 335 49.64 -5.72 -6.27
C CYS A 335 50.62 -6.78 -5.75
N GLU A 336 51.81 -6.84 -6.35
CA GLU A 336 52.86 -7.79 -5.96
C GLU A 336 53.30 -7.56 -4.49
N GLY A 337 53.57 -8.64 -3.77
CA GLY A 337 53.90 -8.63 -2.33
C GLY A 337 52.70 -8.45 -1.37
N GLU A 338 51.56 -7.92 -1.81
CA GLU A 338 50.43 -7.62 -0.92
C GLU A 338 49.51 -8.82 -0.60
N ALA A 339 49.60 -9.93 -1.35
CA ALA A 339 48.70 -11.07 -1.17
C ALA A 339 49.25 -12.42 -1.69
N GLU A 340 50.22 -13.02 -1.00
CA GLU A 340 50.85 -14.32 -1.34
C GLU A 340 49.86 -15.51 -1.45
N ALA A 341 48.61 -15.36 -0.99
CA ALA A 341 47.57 -16.39 -1.03
C ALA A 341 46.29 -15.98 -1.80
N TYR A 342 46.36 -14.98 -2.68
CA TYR A 342 45.20 -14.53 -3.47
C TYR A 342 45.22 -15.04 -4.91
N THR A 343 44.33 -15.99 -5.21
CA THR A 343 43.89 -16.26 -6.58
C THR A 343 42.69 -15.35 -6.91
N PRO A 344 42.66 -14.67 -8.07
CA PRO A 344 41.48 -13.92 -8.52
C PRO A 344 40.22 -14.79 -8.52
N PRO A 345 39.12 -14.35 -7.90
CA PRO A 345 37.93 -15.17 -7.71
C PRO A 345 37.17 -15.32 -9.02
N ASP A 346 36.79 -16.55 -9.33
CA ASP A 346 36.10 -16.90 -10.55
C ASP A 346 34.64 -16.38 -10.54
N ILE A 347 34.46 -15.16 -11.04
CA ILE A 347 33.16 -14.49 -11.23
C ILE A 347 32.27 -15.16 -12.30
N HIS A 348 32.73 -16.24 -12.92
CA HIS A 348 31.94 -17.11 -13.81
C HIS A 348 31.56 -18.44 -13.15
N GLN A 349 32.12 -18.80 -11.99
CA GLN A 349 31.90 -20.11 -11.32
C GLN A 349 30.40 -20.41 -11.13
N VAL A 350 29.62 -19.45 -10.63
CA VAL A 350 28.17 -19.59 -10.43
C VAL A 350 27.45 -19.90 -11.76
N THR A 351 27.82 -19.20 -12.83
CA THR A 351 27.20 -19.37 -14.17
C THR A 351 27.67 -20.63 -14.90
N ARG A 352 28.83 -21.20 -14.57
CA ARG A 352 29.26 -22.50 -15.11
C ARG A 352 28.67 -23.69 -14.34
N ALA A 353 28.48 -23.55 -13.02
CA ALA A 353 27.78 -24.54 -12.21
C ALA A 353 26.28 -24.58 -12.58
N TYR A 354 25.65 -23.42 -12.72
CA TYR A 354 24.26 -23.30 -13.17
C TYR A 354 24.17 -23.35 -14.70
N ASN A 355 24.08 -24.56 -15.27
CA ASN A 355 24.02 -24.78 -16.72
C ASN A 355 22.72 -24.24 -17.33
N HIS A 356 22.73 -22.94 -17.61
CA HIS A 356 21.60 -22.16 -18.10
C HIS A 356 21.09 -22.61 -19.47
N GLU A 357 22.00 -22.97 -20.38
CA GLU A 357 21.66 -23.38 -21.75
C GLU A 357 20.91 -24.71 -21.76
N LYS A 358 21.36 -25.69 -20.95
CA LYS A 358 20.63 -26.95 -20.73
C LYS A 358 19.29 -26.75 -20.02
N SER A 359 19.16 -25.69 -19.22
CA SER A 359 17.88 -25.28 -18.61
C SER A 359 16.93 -24.70 -19.65
N ILE A 360 17.39 -23.84 -20.57
CA ILE A 360 16.55 -23.30 -21.66
C ILE A 360 16.08 -24.44 -22.59
N GLN A 361 17.00 -25.25 -23.10
CA GLN A 361 16.74 -26.21 -24.19
C GLN A 361 15.70 -27.29 -23.88
N ASN A 362 15.43 -27.57 -22.59
CA ASN A 362 14.55 -28.65 -22.16
C ASN A 362 13.26 -28.16 -21.46
N THR A 363 13.03 -26.84 -21.36
CA THR A 363 11.92 -26.28 -20.57
C THR A 363 10.82 -25.67 -21.44
N GLU A 364 9.95 -26.52 -21.99
CA GLU A 364 8.57 -26.10 -22.28
C GLU A 364 7.72 -26.28 -21.02
N SER A 365 7.01 -25.24 -20.57
CA SER A 365 6.05 -25.38 -19.47
C SER A 365 4.98 -26.41 -19.82
N GLN A 366 4.48 -27.13 -18.82
CA GLN A 366 3.43 -28.12 -19.03
C GLN A 366 2.22 -27.46 -19.71
N SER A 367 1.81 -26.31 -19.18
CA SER A 367 0.71 -25.46 -19.69
C SER A 367 0.84 -24.96 -21.13
N MET A 368 2.05 -24.98 -21.72
CA MET A 368 2.26 -24.68 -23.15
C MET A 368 2.17 -25.94 -24.02
N ARG A 369 2.58 -27.10 -23.50
CA ARG A 369 2.37 -28.39 -24.17
C ARG A 369 0.88 -28.76 -24.17
N ASP A 370 0.18 -28.50 -23.06
CA ASP A 370 -1.28 -28.70 -22.93
C ASP A 370 -2.05 -27.78 -23.90
N TYR A 371 -1.68 -26.49 -23.99
CA TYR A 371 -2.27 -25.53 -24.94
C TYR A 371 -2.06 -25.97 -26.40
N LYS A 372 -0.81 -26.34 -26.78
CA LYS A 372 -0.50 -26.83 -28.12
C LYS A 372 -1.27 -28.11 -28.48
N ALA A 373 -1.49 -29.01 -27.53
CA ALA A 373 -2.31 -30.20 -27.72
C ALA A 373 -3.78 -29.83 -27.99
N ALA A 374 -4.34 -28.87 -27.25
CA ALA A 374 -5.70 -28.39 -27.47
C ALA A 374 -5.87 -27.69 -28.84
N GLU A 375 -4.89 -26.91 -29.29
CA GLU A 375 -4.87 -26.31 -30.64
C GLU A 375 -4.80 -27.37 -31.75
N LEU A 376 -3.98 -28.42 -31.58
CA LEU A 376 -3.89 -29.54 -32.52
C LEU A 376 -5.22 -30.32 -32.62
N ILE A 377 -5.94 -30.46 -31.51
CA ILE A 377 -7.29 -31.06 -31.50
C ILE A 377 -8.29 -30.16 -32.23
N LYS A 378 -8.25 -28.83 -32.02
CA LYS A 378 -9.13 -27.86 -32.72
C LYS A 378 -8.86 -27.73 -34.22
N SER A 379 -7.61 -27.92 -34.64
CA SER A 379 -7.17 -27.77 -36.04
C SER A 379 -7.17 -29.07 -36.86
N SER A 380 -7.49 -30.20 -36.23
CA SER A 380 -7.68 -31.48 -36.92
C SER A 380 -9.01 -31.50 -37.69
N PRO A 381 -9.02 -31.70 -39.02
CA PRO A 381 -10.26 -31.71 -39.80
C PRO A 381 -11.06 -33.00 -39.56
N THR A 382 -12.15 -32.90 -38.81
CA THR A 382 -13.02 -34.04 -38.45
C THR A 382 -13.82 -34.58 -39.65
N SER A 383 -13.21 -35.45 -40.45
CA SER A 383 -13.90 -36.11 -41.58
C SER A 383 -14.69 -37.33 -41.13
N SER A 384 -16.01 -37.19 -40.90
CA SER A 384 -17.00 -38.23 -41.23
C SER A 384 -18.44 -37.73 -41.08
N ASN A 385 -19.17 -37.66 -42.19
CA ASN A 385 -20.63 -37.67 -42.17
C ASN A 385 -21.12 -39.10 -41.94
N THR A 386 -21.78 -39.38 -40.82
CA THR A 386 -22.69 -40.53 -40.68
C THR A 386 -23.70 -40.26 -39.57
N THR A 387 -24.96 -40.08 -39.95
CA THR A 387 -26.10 -40.28 -39.05
C THR A 387 -26.35 -41.78 -38.86
N PRO A 388 -26.79 -42.18 -37.66
CA PRO A 388 -27.82 -43.22 -37.54
C PRO A 388 -29.03 -42.74 -36.73
N THR A 389 -30.17 -43.41 -36.96
CA THR A 389 -31.46 -43.17 -36.28
C THR A 389 -31.58 -43.89 -34.94
N ASP A 390 -32.62 -43.54 -34.16
CA ASP A 390 -32.93 -44.07 -32.83
C ASP A 390 -33.06 -45.60 -32.73
N ALA A 391 -32.57 -46.16 -31.61
CA ALA A 391 -33.18 -47.32 -30.94
C ALA A 391 -32.66 -47.54 -29.49
N GLY A 392 -33.57 -47.49 -28.50
CA GLY A 392 -33.64 -48.53 -27.44
C GLY A 392 -32.60 -48.58 -26.30
N ALA A 393 -32.77 -47.70 -25.31
CA ALA A 393 -32.65 -47.94 -23.85
C ALA A 393 -31.65 -48.98 -23.26
N ALA A 394 -30.75 -48.50 -22.38
CA ALA A 394 -30.21 -49.22 -21.23
C ALA A 394 -29.95 -48.25 -20.05
N VAL A 395 -29.96 -48.72 -18.80
CA VAL A 395 -30.04 -47.85 -17.60
C VAL A 395 -28.86 -48.03 -16.63
N ALA A 396 -28.28 -46.88 -16.24
CA ALA A 396 -27.53 -46.60 -15.00
C ALA A 396 -26.08 -47.12 -14.80
N VAL A 397 -25.50 -46.60 -13.70
CA VAL A 397 -24.25 -46.93 -13.00
C VAL A 397 -22.94 -46.29 -13.51
N LEU A 398 -22.50 -45.26 -12.79
CA LEU A 398 -21.13 -44.74 -12.78
C LEU A 398 -20.18 -45.71 -12.07
N PRO A 399 -19.04 -46.12 -12.66
CA PRO A 399 -17.92 -46.73 -11.93
C PRO A 399 -17.02 -45.65 -11.29
N PRO A 400 -16.38 -45.92 -10.14
CA PRO A 400 -15.62 -44.92 -9.38
C PRO A 400 -14.19 -44.69 -9.89
N LEU A 401 -13.61 -43.57 -9.45
CA LEU A 401 -12.19 -43.22 -9.58
C LEU A 401 -11.28 -44.39 -9.16
N LYS A 402 -10.26 -44.68 -10.00
CA LYS A 402 -9.10 -45.49 -9.62
C LYS A 402 -7.86 -44.63 -9.53
N GLU A 403 -7.03 -44.93 -8.52
CA GLU A 403 -5.68 -44.38 -8.41
C GLU A 403 -4.85 -44.75 -9.65
N LEU A 404 -4.08 -43.79 -10.18
CA LEU A 404 -2.94 -44.06 -11.05
C LEU A 404 -1.67 -43.62 -10.33
N ARG A 405 -0.85 -44.61 -9.96
CA ARG A 405 0.39 -44.40 -9.21
C ARG A 405 1.47 -43.76 -10.08
N LEU A 406 2.26 -42.89 -9.46
CA LEU A 406 3.47 -42.32 -10.04
C LEU A 406 4.60 -43.35 -9.98
N GLU A 407 5.03 -43.90 -11.11
CA GLU A 407 6.23 -44.76 -11.19
C GLU A 407 7.46 -43.99 -11.73
N ASN A 408 8.57 -44.11 -11.01
CA ASN A 408 9.81 -43.39 -11.29
C ASN A 408 10.64 -44.02 -12.42
N ARG A 409 11.27 -43.20 -13.26
CA ARG A 409 12.24 -43.64 -14.29
C ARG A 409 13.61 -42.96 -14.17
N ILE A 410 14.35 -43.19 -13.08
CA ILE A 410 15.80 -42.93 -13.02
C ILE A 410 16.54 -44.05 -12.26
N THR A 411 17.21 -44.96 -12.98
CA THR A 411 18.39 -45.70 -12.48
C THR A 411 19.19 -46.34 -13.63
N LYS A 412 20.49 -46.62 -13.40
CA LYS A 412 21.48 -47.20 -14.35
C LYS A 412 21.85 -46.22 -15.48
N ILE A 413 23.10 -46.06 -15.92
CA ILE A 413 24.35 -46.88 -15.88
C ILE A 413 25.54 -45.93 -15.57
N MET A 414 26.65 -46.25 -14.88
CA MET A 414 27.16 -47.46 -14.18
C MET A 414 26.92 -47.31 -12.63
N GLY A 415 27.68 -47.75 -11.61
CA GLY A 415 28.92 -48.57 -11.45
C GLY A 415 30.27 -47.81 -11.46
N GLY A 416 31.31 -48.18 -10.70
CA GLY A 416 31.39 -49.01 -9.48
C GLY A 416 32.85 -49.26 -9.05
N VAL A 417 33.16 -49.43 -7.75
CA VAL A 417 34.40 -50.02 -7.16
C VAL A 417 34.33 -50.02 -5.60
N LEU A 418 34.75 -51.14 -4.98
CA LEU A 418 35.36 -51.42 -3.63
C LEU A 418 35.23 -50.42 -2.43
N THR A 419 35.22 -50.78 -1.13
CA THR A 419 35.01 -52.02 -0.33
C THR A 419 34.89 -51.68 1.17
N GLU A 420 34.11 -52.47 1.94
CA GLU A 420 34.31 -52.89 3.35
C GLU A 420 34.37 -51.94 4.59
N ASN A 421 33.79 -52.47 5.70
CA ASN A 421 34.10 -52.35 7.13
C ASN A 421 33.96 -51.03 7.93
N GLY A 422 33.19 -51.07 9.05
CA GLY A 422 33.51 -50.26 10.26
C GLY A 422 32.38 -49.83 11.21
N HIS A 423 32.21 -50.56 12.33
CA HIS A 423 31.91 -50.15 13.73
C HIS A 423 31.93 -48.63 14.12
N SER A 424 31.25 -48.13 15.17
CA SER A 424 30.24 -48.68 16.12
C SER A 424 29.69 -47.62 17.11
N THR A 425 28.75 -48.02 17.99
CA THR A 425 28.52 -47.54 19.39
C THR A 425 28.23 -46.06 19.71
N THR A 426 26.96 -45.80 20.06
CA THR A 426 26.48 -45.23 21.35
C THR A 426 27.45 -44.48 22.29
N SER A 427 27.03 -43.32 22.79
CA SER A 427 27.14 -43.00 24.23
C SER A 427 26.13 -41.94 24.69
N SER A 428 25.65 -42.08 25.92
CA SER A 428 24.78 -41.14 26.63
C SER A 428 25.46 -40.59 27.87
N ARG A 429 25.24 -39.33 28.25
CA ARG A 429 25.42 -38.88 29.64
C ARG A 429 24.58 -37.66 29.98
N ALA A 430 24.00 -37.69 31.18
CA ALA A 430 23.42 -36.54 31.87
C ALA A 430 24.29 -36.19 33.08
N PHE A 431 23.97 -35.07 33.74
CA PHE A 431 24.00 -34.76 35.20
C PHE A 431 23.48 -33.29 35.30
N GLU A 432 22.44 -32.99 36.07
CA GLU A 432 22.47 -32.53 37.49
C GLU A 432 23.23 -31.20 37.71
N GLY A 433 22.76 -30.26 38.54
CA GLY A 433 21.51 -30.22 39.32
C GLY A 433 21.48 -29.08 40.36
N GLY A 434 20.31 -28.81 40.94
CA GLY A 434 20.11 -27.86 42.06
C GLY A 434 19.91 -26.37 41.68
N GLY A 435 19.09 -25.59 42.39
CA GLY A 435 18.17 -25.97 43.47
C GLY A 435 17.44 -24.74 44.06
N SER A 436 16.20 -24.90 44.52
CA SER A 436 15.43 -23.83 45.19
C SER A 436 14.32 -24.36 46.10
N GLU A 437 14.48 -24.14 47.41
CA GLU A 437 13.45 -24.18 48.46
C GLU A 437 13.24 -22.72 48.95
N SER A 438 12.17 -22.29 49.63
CA SER A 438 10.81 -22.78 49.96
C SER A 438 9.98 -21.52 50.33
N GLY A 439 8.66 -21.50 50.58
CA GLY A 439 7.58 -22.51 50.60
C GLY A 439 6.25 -21.82 51.02
N ALA A 440 5.15 -22.58 51.15
CA ALA A 440 3.81 -22.19 51.69
C ALA A 440 3.13 -20.92 51.09
N ALA A 441 2.04 -20.93 50.32
CA ALA A 441 0.88 -21.83 50.13
C ALA A 441 -0.27 -21.71 51.15
N GLN A 442 -1.32 -20.94 50.78
CA GLN A 442 -2.75 -21.01 51.15
C GLN A 442 -3.47 -19.79 50.50
N GLY A 443 -4.65 -19.87 49.86
CA GLY A 443 -5.45 -21.01 49.39
C GLY A 443 -6.84 -20.54 48.87
N LEU A 444 -7.42 -21.25 47.88
CA LEU A 444 -8.78 -21.04 47.30
C LEU A 444 -8.96 -19.73 46.47
N THR A 445 -9.71 -19.67 45.36
CA THR A 445 -10.41 -20.69 44.55
C THR A 445 -10.41 -20.27 43.06
N ALA A 446 -10.65 -21.22 42.14
CA ALA A 446 -10.41 -21.01 40.70
C ALA A 446 -11.59 -20.44 39.89
N GLY A 447 -11.27 -19.70 38.83
CA GLY A 447 -12.13 -19.36 37.69
C GLY A 447 -11.32 -19.43 36.39
N SER A 448 -11.87 -19.98 35.32
CA SER A 448 -11.10 -20.45 34.16
C SER A 448 -10.61 -19.33 33.21
N GLY A 449 -9.31 -19.04 33.25
CA GLY A 449 -8.65 -18.21 32.24
C GLY A 449 -8.24 -19.02 31.01
N VAL A 450 -8.78 -18.67 29.83
CA VAL A 450 -8.32 -19.23 28.54
C VAL A 450 -7.20 -18.34 27.98
N ASN A 451 -6.02 -18.92 27.77
CA ASN A 451 -4.86 -18.21 27.21
C ASN A 451 -5.09 -17.85 25.72
N ALA A 452 -5.45 -16.60 25.44
CA ALA A 452 -5.44 -16.07 24.09
C ALA A 452 -3.99 -15.69 23.66
N PRO A 453 -3.52 -16.11 22.47
CA PRO A 453 -2.17 -15.77 22.00
C PRO A 453 -2.03 -14.29 21.66
N LEU A 454 -0.82 -13.74 21.85
CA LEU A 454 -0.46 -12.36 21.57
C LEU A 454 -0.51 -12.04 20.05
N HIS A 455 -1.70 -11.67 19.58
CA HIS A 455 -1.86 -11.12 18.23
C HIS A 455 -1.13 -9.77 18.10
N VAL A 456 -0.21 -9.69 17.13
CA VAL A 456 0.44 -8.43 16.73
C VAL A 456 -0.61 -7.55 16.05
N GLY A 457 -1.24 -6.66 16.83
CA GLY A 457 -2.32 -5.80 16.39
C GLY A 457 -1.87 -4.77 15.34
N LEU A 458 -2.53 -4.78 14.18
CA LEU A 458 -2.41 -3.70 13.20
C LEU A 458 -3.07 -2.43 13.78
N MET A 459 -2.49 -1.24 13.54
CA MET A 459 -3.02 0.04 14.06
C MET A 459 -4.26 0.59 13.31
N GLY A 460 -5.16 -0.32 12.91
CA GLY A 460 -6.52 -0.04 12.44
C GLY A 460 -7.37 -1.29 12.65
N GLY A 461 -8.59 -1.16 13.20
CA GLY A 461 -9.50 -2.30 13.45
C GLY A 461 -10.35 -2.25 14.73
N VAL A 462 -10.06 -1.34 15.67
CA VAL A 462 -10.86 -1.13 16.90
C VAL A 462 -11.59 0.21 16.87
N TYR A 463 -10.87 1.33 16.79
CA TYR A 463 -11.44 2.67 17.00
C TYR A 463 -12.33 3.21 15.87
N THR A 464 -12.28 2.61 14.69
CA THR A 464 -13.15 2.94 13.54
C THR A 464 -14.43 2.11 13.51
N ARG A 465 -14.62 1.14 14.42
CA ARG A 465 -15.79 0.24 14.41
C ARG A 465 -17.05 0.95 14.90
N VAL A 466 -18.15 0.81 14.15
CA VAL A 466 -19.49 1.20 14.63
C VAL A 466 -19.94 0.19 15.69
N ALA A 467 -20.07 0.64 16.94
CA ALA A 467 -20.46 -0.23 18.06
C ALA A 467 -21.98 -0.39 18.21
N ASN A 468 -22.73 0.69 17.95
CA ASN A 468 -24.19 0.72 17.90
C ASN A 468 -24.62 1.47 16.64
N VAL A 469 -25.45 0.88 15.79
CA VAL A 469 -25.92 1.52 14.54
C VAL A 469 -26.83 2.71 14.79
N ALA A 470 -27.60 2.72 15.89
CA ALA A 470 -28.49 3.83 16.27
C ALA A 470 -27.74 5.13 16.64
N SER A 471 -26.41 5.09 16.76
CA SER A 471 -25.56 6.28 16.96
C SER A 471 -25.15 7.00 15.67
N LEU A 472 -25.41 6.39 14.50
CA LEU A 472 -25.13 6.99 13.19
C LEU A 472 -26.04 8.19 12.91
N ARG A 473 -25.49 9.26 12.31
CA ARG A 473 -26.21 10.52 12.03
C ARG A 473 -26.08 10.94 10.55
N PRO A 474 -27.04 11.70 9.98
CA PRO A 474 -26.98 12.10 8.57
C PRO A 474 -25.68 12.82 8.21
N GLY A 475 -25.10 12.52 7.06
CA GLY A 475 -23.80 13.04 6.62
C GLY A 475 -22.57 12.33 7.23
N ASP A 476 -22.74 11.32 8.08
CA ASP A 476 -21.64 10.44 8.49
C ASP A 476 -21.21 9.53 7.32
N HIS A 477 -19.90 9.34 7.11
CA HIS A 477 -19.36 8.48 6.05
C HIS A 477 -19.01 7.12 6.66
N ILE A 478 -19.70 6.08 6.23
CA ILE A 478 -19.48 4.69 6.64
C ILE A 478 -18.81 3.89 5.52
N CYS A 479 -18.03 2.89 5.88
CA CYS A 479 -17.58 1.87 4.95
C CYS A 479 -17.67 0.46 5.55
N ILE A 480 -17.76 -0.54 4.67
CA ILE A 480 -17.74 -1.96 5.03
C ILE A 480 -16.88 -2.73 4.03
N TRP A 481 -16.18 -3.76 4.49
CA TRP A 481 -15.39 -4.61 3.62
C TRP A 481 -16.27 -5.61 2.84
N ASP A 482 -16.33 -5.42 1.53
CA ASP A 482 -16.76 -6.42 0.57
C ASP A 482 -15.64 -7.44 0.30
N TYR A 483 -16.06 -8.70 0.19
CA TYR A 483 -15.23 -9.88 0.00
C TYR A 483 -15.93 -10.95 -0.88
N SER A 484 -17.14 -10.68 -1.39
CA SER A 484 -17.97 -11.72 -2.02
C SER A 484 -18.75 -11.27 -3.25
N ARG A 485 -18.99 -9.97 -3.43
CA ARG A 485 -19.65 -9.47 -4.65
C ARG A 485 -18.70 -9.32 -5.83
N TRP A 486 -17.43 -9.01 -5.53
CA TRP A 486 -16.40 -8.75 -6.52
C TRP A 486 -15.28 -9.80 -6.41
N PRO A 487 -14.54 -10.12 -7.49
CA PRO A 487 -13.41 -11.05 -7.46
C PRO A 487 -12.15 -10.51 -6.74
N PHE A 488 -12.33 -9.48 -5.91
CA PHE A 488 -11.32 -8.79 -5.10
C PHE A 488 -11.96 -8.18 -3.85
N SER A 489 -11.13 -7.95 -2.81
CA SER A 489 -11.58 -7.24 -1.60
C SER A 489 -11.74 -5.74 -1.88
N TYR A 490 -12.86 -5.16 -1.45
CA TYR A 490 -13.26 -3.79 -1.77
C TYR A 490 -13.89 -3.12 -0.54
N GLN A 491 -13.50 -1.89 -0.20
CA GLN A 491 -14.28 -1.09 0.74
C GLN A 491 -15.50 -0.52 0.01
N HIS A 492 -16.68 -0.94 0.42
CA HIS A 492 -17.93 -0.33 -0.01
C HIS A 492 -18.21 0.88 0.89
N HIS A 493 -18.34 2.07 0.29
CA HIS A 493 -18.45 3.36 0.95
C HIS A 493 -19.85 3.96 0.74
N GLY A 494 -20.40 4.58 1.79
CA GLY A 494 -21.70 5.23 1.75
C GLY A 494 -21.82 6.37 2.77
N ILE A 495 -22.74 7.29 2.50
CA ILE A 495 -23.09 8.39 3.39
C ILE A 495 -24.43 8.08 4.05
N VAL A 496 -24.50 8.16 5.38
CA VAL A 496 -25.78 8.02 6.11
C VAL A 496 -26.71 9.16 5.66
N TRP A 497 -27.85 8.81 5.11
CA TRP A 497 -28.88 9.75 4.62
C TRP A 497 -29.92 10.03 5.68
N ALA A 498 -30.41 9.00 6.38
CA ALA A 498 -31.34 9.14 7.50
C ALA A 498 -30.94 8.20 8.65
N SER A 499 -31.11 8.67 9.88
CA SER A 499 -30.97 7.84 11.09
C SER A 499 -32.22 7.01 11.34
N GLY A 500 -32.06 5.99 12.18
CA GLY A 500 -33.10 5.12 12.72
C GLY A 500 -32.48 4.22 13.78
N ASP A 501 -33.30 3.44 14.49
CA ASP A 501 -32.83 2.65 15.63
C ASP A 501 -32.29 1.27 15.20
N CYS A 502 -32.77 0.72 14.08
CA CYS A 502 -32.26 -0.52 13.48
C CYS A 502 -31.69 -0.33 12.06
N ALA A 503 -31.11 -1.40 11.49
CA ALA A 503 -30.45 -1.36 10.17
C ALA A 503 -31.46 -1.26 9.01
N GLU A 504 -32.71 -1.59 9.27
CA GLU A 504 -33.86 -1.51 8.37
C GLU A 504 -34.42 -0.07 8.30
N ASP A 505 -34.21 0.75 9.33
CA ASP A 505 -34.64 2.16 9.39
C ASP A 505 -33.58 3.12 8.83
N ILE A 506 -32.31 2.90 9.18
CA ILE A 506 -31.20 3.75 8.74
C ILE A 506 -31.10 3.69 7.21
N ARG A 507 -31.08 4.85 6.55
CA ARG A 507 -30.92 4.98 5.10
C ARG A 507 -29.51 5.44 4.74
N VAL A 508 -28.96 4.91 3.64
CA VAL A 508 -27.59 5.17 3.17
C VAL A 508 -27.60 5.55 1.70
N CYS A 509 -27.01 6.71 1.37
CA CYS A 509 -26.70 7.13 0.01
C CYS A 509 -25.34 6.57 -0.42
N HIS A 510 -25.31 5.78 -1.49
CA HIS A 510 -24.10 5.10 -1.96
C HIS A 510 -24.19 4.76 -3.46
N VAL A 511 -23.06 4.48 -4.12
CA VAL A 511 -23.08 3.95 -5.49
C VAL A 511 -23.26 2.44 -5.44
N TRP A 512 -24.36 1.94 -5.98
CA TRP A 512 -24.80 0.55 -5.85
C TRP A 512 -25.72 0.12 -7.00
N SER A 513 -25.94 -1.19 -7.07
CA SER A 513 -26.82 -1.92 -7.98
C SER A 513 -27.32 -3.18 -7.24
N PRO A 514 -28.48 -3.77 -7.55
CA PRO A 514 -28.85 -5.11 -7.05
C PRO A 514 -28.20 -6.25 -7.85
N LEU A 515 -27.72 -6.03 -9.08
CA LEU A 515 -27.30 -7.09 -10.01
C LEU A 515 -25.99 -7.77 -9.58
N GLU A 516 -25.85 -9.08 -9.82
CA GLU A 516 -24.68 -9.85 -9.36
C GLU A 516 -23.57 -9.98 -10.42
N ASP A 517 -23.87 -9.94 -11.73
CA ASP A 517 -22.83 -9.93 -12.76
C ASP A 517 -21.98 -8.65 -12.74
N TYR A 518 -20.68 -8.78 -13.01
CA TYR A 518 -19.70 -7.70 -12.94
C TYR A 518 -19.84 -6.62 -14.03
N ARG A 519 -20.33 -6.96 -15.22
CA ARG A 519 -20.57 -5.99 -16.32
C ARG A 519 -21.93 -5.32 -16.14
N GLU A 520 -22.98 -6.11 -15.92
CA GLU A 520 -24.34 -5.60 -15.75
C GLU A 520 -24.46 -4.70 -14.51
N SER A 521 -23.87 -5.11 -13.37
CA SER A 521 -23.90 -4.28 -12.15
C SER A 521 -23.09 -3.00 -12.26
N GLN A 522 -22.09 -2.89 -13.14
CA GLN A 522 -21.45 -1.60 -13.44
C GLN A 522 -22.31 -0.73 -14.35
N ALA A 523 -23.01 -1.32 -15.32
CA ALA A 523 -23.93 -0.61 -16.21
C ALA A 523 -25.18 -0.09 -15.48
N ASP A 524 -25.72 -0.84 -14.51
CA ASP A 524 -26.84 -0.40 -13.66
C ASP A 524 -26.40 0.45 -12.45
N SER A 525 -25.13 0.37 -12.02
CA SER A 525 -24.67 1.10 -10.83
C SER A 525 -24.88 2.61 -10.95
N CYS A 526 -25.63 3.14 -9.99
CA CYS A 526 -25.94 4.55 -9.83
C CYS A 526 -25.82 4.94 -8.35
N PHE A 527 -25.76 6.25 -8.09
CA PHE A 527 -25.84 6.75 -6.72
C PHE A 527 -27.31 6.69 -6.27
N ARG A 528 -27.63 5.82 -5.32
CA ARG A 528 -29.01 5.57 -4.85
C ARG A 528 -29.10 5.48 -3.32
N ILE A 529 -30.32 5.47 -2.80
CA ILE A 529 -30.61 5.22 -1.38
C ILE A 529 -30.90 3.73 -1.18
N SER A 530 -30.36 3.14 -0.13
CA SER A 530 -30.78 1.83 0.39
C SER A 530 -30.94 1.87 1.92
N THR A 531 -31.41 0.78 2.53
CA THR A 531 -31.29 0.54 3.97
C THR A 531 -29.85 0.21 4.36
N LEU A 532 -29.49 0.43 5.63
CA LEU A 532 -28.19 -0.01 6.14
C LEU A 532 -28.02 -1.54 6.06
N ARG A 533 -29.11 -2.32 6.09
CA ARG A 533 -29.10 -3.77 5.88
C ARG A 533 -28.73 -4.16 4.44
N GLU A 534 -29.26 -3.47 3.44
CA GLU A 534 -28.88 -3.67 2.03
C GLU A 534 -27.45 -3.20 1.76
N PHE A 535 -27.04 -2.04 2.32
CA PHE A 535 -25.65 -1.58 2.32
C PHE A 535 -24.68 -2.60 2.94
N GLN A 536 -25.11 -3.30 3.99
CA GLN A 536 -24.34 -4.38 4.61
C GLN A 536 -24.28 -5.64 3.76
N TYR A 537 -25.25 -5.90 2.86
CA TYR A 537 -25.29 -7.03 1.93
C TYR A 537 -24.89 -8.36 2.61
N ASN A 538 -25.72 -8.80 3.56
CA ASN A 538 -25.54 -10.01 4.39
C ASN A 538 -24.30 -10.04 5.32
N ARG A 539 -23.58 -8.92 5.51
CA ARG A 539 -22.41 -8.83 6.42
C ARG A 539 -22.83 -8.38 7.82
N GLY A 540 -22.32 -9.05 8.85
CA GLY A 540 -22.57 -8.64 10.24
C GLY A 540 -21.99 -7.26 10.59
N PRO A 541 -22.64 -6.49 11.50
CA PRO A 541 -22.28 -5.10 11.80
C PRO A 541 -20.88 -4.92 12.40
N MET A 542 -20.26 -5.98 12.92
CA MET A 542 -18.85 -5.99 13.36
C MET A 542 -17.85 -5.62 12.26
N ASN A 543 -18.25 -5.68 10.98
CA ASN A 543 -17.45 -5.26 9.83
C ASN A 543 -17.66 -3.79 9.42
N LEU A 544 -18.69 -3.11 9.94
CA LEU A 544 -19.00 -1.72 9.63
C LEU A 544 -18.01 -0.76 10.30
N ARG A 545 -17.58 0.27 9.57
CA ARG A 545 -16.62 1.28 10.01
C ARG A 545 -17.14 2.70 9.75
N LEU A 546 -16.82 3.64 10.64
CA LEU A 546 -16.91 5.08 10.36
C LEU A 546 -15.57 5.55 9.76
N VAL A 547 -15.63 6.31 8.67
CA VAL A 547 -14.47 6.86 7.97
C VAL A 547 -14.05 8.19 8.61
N GLU A 548 -12.79 8.28 9.02
CA GLU A 548 -12.24 9.47 9.69
C GLU A 548 -11.70 10.52 8.72
N TYR A 549 -11.80 11.79 9.12
CA TYR A 549 -11.30 12.94 8.37
C TYR A 549 -10.37 13.84 9.21
N HIS A 550 -9.66 14.76 8.54
CA HIS A 550 -8.81 15.80 9.12
C HIS A 550 -7.61 15.26 9.94
N THR A 551 -7.20 14.01 9.70
CA THR A 551 -6.20 13.27 10.50
C THR A 551 -4.75 13.65 10.22
N SER A 552 -3.81 13.19 11.05
CA SER A 552 -2.38 13.46 10.89
C SER A 552 -1.75 12.63 9.77
N GLY A 553 -0.73 13.18 9.09
CA GLY A 553 -0.10 12.50 7.95
C GLY A 553 0.54 11.14 8.27
N LEU A 554 0.98 10.93 9.51
CA LEU A 554 1.47 9.62 9.98
C LEU A 554 0.32 8.64 10.20
N ARG A 555 -0.80 9.07 10.77
CA ARG A 555 -1.96 8.20 10.98
C ARG A 555 -2.60 7.81 9.66
N ASP A 556 -2.78 8.77 8.75
CA ASP A 556 -3.26 8.50 7.39
C ASP A 556 -2.35 7.50 6.63
N PHE A 557 -1.02 7.59 6.80
CA PHE A 557 -0.08 6.64 6.20
C PHE A 557 -0.16 5.22 6.81
N LEU A 558 -0.41 5.11 8.13
CA LEU A 558 -0.53 3.83 8.83
C LEU A 558 -1.93 3.19 8.70
N ALA A 559 -2.96 3.99 8.49
CA ALA A 559 -4.33 3.54 8.33
C ALA A 559 -4.59 3.01 6.91
N LYS A 560 -4.85 1.70 6.84
CA LYS A 560 -5.03 0.97 5.57
C LYS A 560 -6.32 1.37 4.83
N TRP A 561 -6.24 1.30 3.50
CA TRP A 561 -7.33 0.99 2.56
C TRP A 561 -8.58 1.89 2.45
N GLY A 562 -8.73 2.96 3.22
CA GLY A 562 -9.83 3.94 3.02
C GLY A 562 -10.47 4.47 4.29
N GLU A 563 -10.27 3.80 5.44
CA GLU A 563 -10.92 4.13 6.71
C GLU A 563 -10.56 5.53 7.29
N VAL A 564 -9.56 6.22 6.71
CA VAL A 564 -8.97 7.45 7.25
C VAL A 564 -8.44 8.35 6.13
N HIS A 565 -8.75 9.64 6.18
CA HIS A 565 -8.21 10.68 5.28
C HIS A 565 -7.56 11.86 6.04
N ARG A 566 -6.63 12.57 5.37
CA ARG A 566 -6.12 13.90 5.80
C ARG A 566 -7.06 15.04 5.45
N SER A 567 -7.84 14.86 4.38
CA SER A 567 -8.84 15.80 3.85
C SER A 567 -9.79 16.24 4.96
N LYS A 568 -10.33 17.45 4.88
CA LYS A 568 -11.24 17.99 5.90
C LYS A 568 -12.68 17.76 5.45
N SER A 569 -13.55 17.34 6.37
CA SER A 569 -14.98 17.26 6.09
C SER A 569 -15.58 18.65 5.97
N ASP A 570 -16.40 18.86 4.95
CA ASP A 570 -17.48 19.84 4.96
C ASP A 570 -18.55 19.47 6.02
N LEU A 571 -19.48 20.40 6.29
CA LEU A 571 -20.63 20.21 7.18
C LEU A 571 -21.58 19.10 6.71
N PRO A 572 -22.27 18.38 7.63
CA PRO A 572 -23.27 17.38 7.27
C PRO A 572 -24.30 17.88 6.24
N GLU A 573 -24.74 19.13 6.35
CA GLU A 573 -25.75 19.73 5.46
C GLU A 573 -25.19 19.92 4.04
N VAL A 574 -23.92 20.36 3.90
CA VAL A 574 -23.21 20.41 2.61
C VAL A 574 -22.97 19.00 2.05
N VAL A 575 -22.73 18.01 2.91
CA VAL A 575 -22.58 16.60 2.51
C VAL A 575 -23.90 16.05 1.97
N LEU A 576 -25.02 16.40 2.60
CA LEU A 576 -26.36 15.95 2.23
C LEU A 576 -26.88 16.67 0.97
N ALA A 577 -26.65 17.98 0.82
CA ALA A 577 -26.91 18.70 -0.43
C ALA A 577 -26.20 18.03 -1.63
N ARG A 578 -24.91 17.71 -1.47
CA ARG A 578 -24.15 16.92 -2.46
C ARG A 578 -24.71 15.51 -2.69
N CYS A 579 -25.23 14.84 -1.66
CA CYS A 579 -25.90 13.54 -1.85
C CYS A 579 -27.21 13.70 -2.63
N LYS A 580 -28.04 14.71 -2.31
CA LYS A 580 -29.29 15.03 -3.03
C LYS A 580 -29.02 15.26 -4.52
N PHE A 581 -27.96 15.99 -4.83
CA PHE A 581 -27.50 16.22 -6.21
C PHE A 581 -27.09 14.93 -6.94
N LEU A 582 -26.32 14.04 -6.30
CA LEU A 582 -25.89 12.80 -6.95
C LEU A 582 -27.03 11.80 -7.21
N LEU A 583 -28.12 11.84 -6.46
CA LEU A 583 -29.27 10.94 -6.64
C LEU A 583 -29.99 11.16 -7.99
N GLY A 584 -29.88 12.35 -8.60
CA GLY A 584 -30.53 12.67 -9.88
C GLY A 584 -29.76 12.25 -11.15
N LEU A 585 -28.64 11.52 -11.04
CA LEU A 585 -27.66 11.39 -12.14
C LEU A 585 -27.78 10.13 -13.01
N GLY A 586 -28.74 9.24 -12.72
CA GLY A 586 -29.01 8.05 -13.54
C GLY A 586 -27.93 6.94 -13.47
N LYS A 587 -28.04 5.98 -14.38
CA LYS A 587 -27.26 4.72 -14.39
C LYS A 587 -26.03 4.79 -15.31
N GLY A 588 -24.96 4.05 -14.95
CA GLY A 588 -23.96 3.56 -15.91
C GLY A 588 -22.68 4.38 -16.13
N ASP A 589 -22.34 5.34 -15.26
CA ASP A 589 -20.99 5.96 -15.21
C ASP A 589 -20.15 5.49 -13.99
N PHE A 590 -20.67 4.61 -13.15
CA PHE A 590 -19.86 4.00 -12.08
C PHE A 590 -18.75 3.13 -12.67
N ASN A 591 -17.52 3.44 -12.29
CA ASN A 591 -16.37 2.62 -12.61
C ASN A 591 -15.57 2.34 -11.34
N ILE A 592 -15.44 1.06 -11.00
CA ILE A 592 -14.86 0.62 -9.72
C ILE A 592 -13.37 0.98 -9.56
N PHE A 593 -12.70 1.40 -10.64
CA PHE A 593 -11.28 1.81 -10.71
C PHE A 593 -11.03 3.30 -11.03
N THR A 594 -12.03 4.07 -11.45
CA THR A 594 -11.84 5.51 -11.82
C THR A 594 -12.85 6.48 -11.23
N GLN A 595 -14.07 6.03 -10.89
CA GLN A 595 -15.12 6.86 -10.30
C GLN A 595 -16.03 5.99 -9.40
N ASN A 596 -15.40 5.37 -8.40
CA ASN A 596 -16.02 4.40 -7.51
C ASN A 596 -16.77 5.06 -6.33
N CYS A 597 -17.35 4.24 -5.44
CA CYS A 597 -18.13 4.74 -4.30
C CYS A 597 -17.29 5.57 -3.30
N GLU A 598 -15.98 5.30 -3.17
CA GLU A 598 -15.08 6.13 -2.37
C GLU A 598 -14.90 7.53 -2.99
N HIS A 599 -14.73 7.64 -4.33
CA HIS A 599 -14.65 8.94 -5.00
C HIS A 599 -15.93 9.77 -4.78
N ALA A 600 -17.10 9.14 -4.88
CA ALA A 600 -18.39 9.78 -4.64
C ALA A 600 -18.54 10.23 -3.18
N ALA A 601 -18.34 9.31 -2.22
CA ALA A 601 -18.45 9.61 -0.79
C ALA A 601 -17.42 10.64 -0.31
N HIS A 602 -16.16 10.55 -0.77
CA HIS A 602 -15.12 11.54 -0.46
C HIS A 602 -15.44 12.90 -1.09
N TRP A 603 -16.02 12.97 -2.29
CA TRP A 603 -16.49 14.23 -2.86
C TRP A 603 -17.68 14.81 -2.08
N CYS A 604 -18.67 14.00 -1.70
CA CYS A 604 -19.73 14.43 -0.79
C CYS A 604 -19.14 15.03 0.50
N LYS A 605 -18.14 14.36 1.10
CA LYS A 605 -17.47 14.81 2.32
C LYS A 605 -16.54 16.02 2.16
N THR A 606 -15.99 16.32 0.97
CA THR A 606 -14.84 17.27 0.86
C THR A 606 -14.83 18.19 -0.36
N GLY A 607 -15.70 17.97 -1.34
CA GLY A 607 -15.63 18.58 -2.67
C GLY A 607 -14.51 18.05 -3.57
N GLN A 608 -13.76 17.04 -3.15
CA GLN A 608 -12.66 16.45 -3.93
C GLN A 608 -12.94 15.00 -4.28
N GLN A 609 -12.81 14.64 -5.57
CA GLN A 609 -13.00 13.28 -6.05
C GLN A 609 -11.69 12.48 -5.88
N TRP A 610 -11.55 11.73 -4.78
CA TRP A 610 -10.36 10.95 -4.44
C TRP A 610 -10.72 9.57 -3.92
N SER A 611 -10.01 8.54 -4.37
CA SER A 611 -10.01 7.21 -3.75
C SER A 611 -8.62 6.89 -3.20
N LYS A 612 -8.55 6.61 -1.90
CA LYS A 612 -7.37 6.09 -1.21
C LYS A 612 -7.19 4.59 -1.45
N GLN A 613 -8.28 3.84 -1.68
CA GLN A 613 -8.22 2.44 -2.09
C GLN A 613 -7.44 2.28 -3.42
N LEU A 614 -7.58 3.22 -4.35
CA LEU A 614 -6.95 3.18 -5.68
C LEU A 614 -5.76 4.14 -5.83
N LEU A 615 -5.59 5.07 -4.88
CA LEU A 615 -4.66 6.21 -4.94
C LEU A 615 -4.88 7.13 -6.16
N THR A 616 -6.13 7.19 -6.63
CA THR A 616 -6.60 7.95 -7.80
C THR A 616 -7.33 9.23 -7.41
N SER A 617 -7.18 10.25 -8.27
CA SER A 617 -8.00 11.47 -8.28
C SER A 617 -8.75 11.53 -9.60
N ALA A 618 -10.08 11.64 -9.57
CA ALA A 618 -10.84 12.00 -10.76
C ALA A 618 -10.71 13.52 -11.05
N LYS A 619 -11.07 13.94 -12.26
CA LYS A 619 -11.07 15.35 -12.67
C LYS A 619 -12.50 15.82 -12.91
N GLY A 620 -12.80 17.01 -12.42
CA GLY A 620 -14.09 17.68 -12.61
C GLY A 620 -14.57 18.37 -11.33
N ARG A 621 -15.49 19.34 -11.44
CA ARG A 621 -16.14 20.01 -10.29
C ARG A 621 -16.93 18.99 -9.45
N VAL A 622 -17.61 18.08 -10.15
CA VAL A 622 -18.54 17.10 -9.59
C VAL A 622 -18.29 15.70 -10.18
N PRO A 623 -18.66 14.62 -9.48
CA PRO A 623 -18.79 13.30 -10.10
C PRO A 623 -19.72 13.37 -11.31
N PHE A 624 -19.40 12.62 -12.36
CA PHE A 624 -20.23 12.48 -13.57
C PHE A 624 -20.51 13.79 -14.35
N GLU A 625 -19.73 14.87 -14.12
CA GLU A 625 -19.89 16.23 -14.70
C GLU A 625 -20.16 16.28 -16.21
N LYS A 626 -19.68 15.30 -16.99
CA LYS A 626 -19.87 15.25 -18.45
C LYS A 626 -21.32 15.11 -18.92
N ARG A 627 -22.23 14.63 -18.06
CA ARG A 627 -23.67 14.46 -18.39
C ARG A 627 -24.56 15.55 -17.80
N LEU A 628 -23.99 16.51 -17.07
CA LEU A 628 -24.73 17.53 -16.33
C LEU A 628 -24.84 18.85 -17.10
N ALA A 629 -25.97 19.54 -16.98
CA ALA A 629 -26.05 20.94 -17.36
C ALA A 629 -25.14 21.76 -16.43
N LYS A 630 -24.51 22.80 -16.97
CA LYS A 630 -23.64 23.67 -16.17
C LYS A 630 -24.45 24.39 -15.09
N GLU A 631 -25.69 24.71 -15.43
CA GLU A 631 -26.68 25.43 -14.66
C GLU A 631 -27.03 24.70 -13.35
N ASP A 632 -27.09 23.37 -13.38
CA ASP A 632 -27.32 22.50 -12.20
C ASP A 632 -26.12 22.49 -11.26
N VAL A 633 -24.90 22.39 -11.82
CA VAL A 633 -23.66 22.46 -11.04
C VAL A 633 -23.49 23.85 -10.41
N ASP A 634 -23.77 24.90 -11.17
CA ASP A 634 -23.75 26.29 -10.70
C ASP A 634 -24.86 26.51 -9.63
N ALA A 635 -25.98 25.78 -9.68
CA ALA A 635 -27.04 25.83 -8.66
C ALA A 635 -26.62 25.13 -7.35
N LEU A 636 -26.05 23.93 -7.42
CA LEU A 636 -25.47 23.25 -6.27
C LEU A 636 -24.40 24.10 -5.58
N GLU A 637 -23.51 24.73 -6.35
CA GLU A 637 -22.47 25.58 -5.76
C GLU A 637 -23.04 26.80 -5.03
N ARG A 638 -24.17 27.37 -5.49
CA ARG A 638 -24.91 28.43 -4.75
C ARG A 638 -25.50 27.91 -3.43
N GLU A 639 -26.25 26.82 -3.46
CA GLU A 639 -26.83 26.19 -2.24
C GLU A 639 -25.73 25.89 -1.21
N ILE A 640 -24.61 25.32 -1.67
CA ILE A 640 -23.45 25.03 -0.82
C ILE A 640 -22.89 26.33 -0.23
N ASP A 641 -22.70 27.41 -0.99
CA ASP A 641 -22.14 28.65 -0.43
C ASP A 641 -23.11 29.40 0.50
N GLU A 642 -24.42 29.24 0.34
CA GLU A 642 -25.43 29.73 1.30
C GLU A 642 -25.35 28.99 2.64
N ILE A 643 -25.33 27.65 2.64
CA ILE A 643 -25.10 26.84 3.85
C ILE A 643 -23.76 27.21 4.51
N LYS A 644 -22.72 27.41 3.69
CA LYS A 644 -21.41 27.88 4.18
C LYS A 644 -21.47 29.30 4.75
N ALA A 645 -22.33 30.19 4.25
CA ALA A 645 -22.50 31.55 4.76
C ALA A 645 -23.08 31.57 6.18
N VAL A 646 -24.15 30.81 6.44
CA VAL A 646 -24.75 30.68 7.78
C VAL A 646 -23.73 30.12 8.78
N SER A 647 -23.01 29.08 8.37
CA SER A 647 -21.93 28.50 9.19
C SER A 647 -20.78 29.49 9.47
N ARG A 648 -20.39 30.32 8.47
CA ARG A 648 -19.39 31.39 8.66
C ARG A 648 -19.82 32.39 9.74
N THR A 649 -21.11 32.72 9.83
CA THR A 649 -21.67 33.59 10.89
C THR A 649 -21.55 32.96 12.27
N VAL A 650 -21.95 31.69 12.44
CA VAL A 650 -21.81 30.96 13.71
C VAL A 650 -20.34 30.92 14.19
N VAL A 651 -19.42 30.56 13.29
CA VAL A 651 -17.97 30.56 13.57
C VAL A 651 -17.46 31.95 13.97
N ASN A 652 -17.89 33.00 13.27
CA ASN A 652 -17.49 34.37 13.58
C ASN A 652 -18.02 34.86 14.94
N ASN A 653 -19.22 34.43 15.36
CA ASN A 653 -19.75 34.74 16.70
C ASN A 653 -18.93 34.08 17.81
N VAL A 654 -18.52 32.82 17.65
CA VAL A 654 -17.62 32.12 18.59
C VAL A 654 -16.25 32.80 18.68
N LEU A 655 -15.75 33.37 17.58
CA LEU A 655 -14.47 34.10 17.59
C LEU A 655 -14.52 35.43 18.34
N ARG A 656 -15.68 36.09 18.40
CA ARG A 656 -15.88 37.32 19.19
C ARG A 656 -15.73 37.09 20.70
N LEU A 657 -15.86 35.84 21.16
CA LEU A 657 -15.64 35.44 22.56
C LEU A 657 -14.17 35.15 22.92
N SER A 658 -13.23 35.28 21.98
CA SER A 658 -11.81 35.00 22.26
C SER A 658 -11.25 36.01 23.27
N GLY A 659 -10.81 35.53 24.43
CA GLY A 659 -10.38 36.33 25.58
C GLY A 659 -11.45 36.51 26.66
N SER A 660 -12.73 36.23 26.36
CA SER A 660 -13.83 36.32 27.32
C SER A 660 -13.82 35.14 28.31
N LYS A 661 -14.33 35.36 29.52
CA LYS A 661 -14.75 34.27 30.42
C LYS A 661 -16.10 33.72 29.95
N VAL A 662 -16.20 32.40 29.85
CA VAL A 662 -17.42 31.68 29.45
C VAL A 662 -17.67 30.49 30.38
N TYR A 663 -18.94 30.26 30.69
CA TYR A 663 -19.41 28.95 31.14
C TYR A 663 -19.69 28.07 29.92
N LEU A 664 -19.44 26.77 30.04
CA LEU A 664 -19.79 25.79 29.01
C LEU A 664 -21.11 25.14 29.38
N ARG A 665 -22.17 25.41 28.60
CA ARG A 665 -23.50 24.82 28.78
C ARG A 665 -23.64 23.56 27.94
N VAL A 666 -24.26 22.53 28.48
CA VAL A 666 -24.38 21.17 27.91
C VAL A 666 -25.83 20.71 28.04
N ARG A 667 -26.36 20.02 27.02
CA ARG A 667 -27.72 19.42 27.02
C ARG A 667 -28.81 20.38 27.54
N GLY A 668 -28.75 21.66 27.15
CA GLY A 668 -29.72 22.70 27.51
C GLY A 668 -29.49 23.31 28.89
N ASN A 669 -29.78 22.57 29.97
CA ASN A 669 -29.84 23.09 31.34
C ASN A 669 -28.75 22.51 32.28
N GLN A 670 -27.65 22.01 31.73
CA GLN A 670 -26.48 21.57 32.49
C GLN A 670 -25.25 22.43 32.14
N TYR A 671 -24.28 22.53 33.05
CA TYR A 671 -23.03 23.27 32.88
C TYR A 671 -21.83 22.43 33.28
N VAL A 672 -20.68 22.71 32.67
CA VAL A 672 -19.43 22.00 32.95
C VAL A 672 -18.84 22.44 34.30
N ARG A 673 -18.43 21.45 35.12
CA ARG A 673 -17.73 21.63 36.40
C ARG A 673 -16.43 20.81 36.42
N ILE A 674 -15.34 21.39 36.91
CA ILE A 674 -14.18 20.63 37.39
C ILE A 674 -14.57 19.99 38.74
N LEU A 675 -14.44 18.67 38.85
CA LEU A 675 -14.77 17.96 40.09
C LEU A 675 -13.71 18.18 41.17
N ASP A 676 -14.08 17.92 42.42
CA ASP A 676 -13.30 18.30 43.62
C ASP A 676 -11.94 17.58 43.71
N ASP A 677 -11.73 16.51 42.94
CA ASP A 677 -10.44 15.85 42.76
C ASP A 677 -9.42 16.66 41.93
N GLY A 678 -9.86 17.73 41.26
CA GLY A 678 -9.02 18.59 40.42
C GLY A 678 -8.41 17.88 39.20
N ILE A 679 -9.01 16.78 38.75
CA ILE A 679 -8.54 15.88 37.66
C ILE A 679 -9.68 15.54 36.66
N HIS A 680 -10.92 15.45 37.13
CA HIS A 680 -12.09 15.13 36.31
C HIS A 680 -12.97 16.36 36.02
N VAL A 681 -13.78 16.22 34.98
CA VAL A 681 -14.72 17.24 34.52
C VAL A 681 -16.06 16.55 34.27
N GLY A 682 -17.10 17.03 34.93
CA GLY A 682 -18.47 16.53 34.81
C GLY A 682 -19.45 17.64 34.43
N VAL A 683 -20.74 17.32 34.48
CA VAL A 683 -21.84 18.29 34.31
C VAL A 683 -22.68 18.42 35.57
N VAL A 684 -23.06 19.64 35.91
CA VAL A 684 -23.99 20.00 37.00
C VAL A 684 -25.24 20.67 36.43
N PRO A 685 -26.43 20.51 37.04
CA PRO A 685 -27.62 21.25 36.62
C PRO A 685 -27.45 22.76 36.85
N GLN A 686 -28.16 23.59 36.07
CA GLN A 686 -28.09 25.06 36.11
C GLN A 686 -28.37 25.70 37.48
N GLY A 687 -29.07 25.00 38.38
CA GLY A 687 -29.55 25.55 39.65
C GLY A 687 -30.71 26.54 39.47
N ALA A 688 -31.30 26.96 40.60
CA ALA A 688 -32.27 28.06 40.63
C ALA A 688 -31.58 29.44 40.70
N ASP A 689 -30.37 29.46 41.26
CA ASP A 689 -29.50 30.63 41.38
C ASP A 689 -28.19 30.41 40.57
N PRO A 690 -27.83 31.32 39.65
CA PRO A 690 -26.60 31.21 38.86
C PRO A 690 -25.29 31.37 39.67
N GLU A 691 -25.30 31.88 40.90
CA GLU A 691 -24.08 32.09 41.70
C GLU A 691 -23.77 30.91 42.65
N THR A 692 -24.78 30.22 43.19
CA THR A 692 -24.60 28.96 43.95
C THR A 692 -24.51 27.70 43.08
N CYS A 693 -24.80 27.79 41.78
CA CYS A 693 -24.46 26.71 40.84
C CYS A 693 -22.92 26.55 40.75
N GLU A 694 -22.39 25.40 41.14
CA GLU A 694 -20.94 25.08 41.18
C GLU A 694 -20.31 24.85 39.77
N ARG A 695 -20.66 25.69 38.80
CA ARG A 695 -20.21 25.65 37.40
C ARG A 695 -18.86 26.33 37.22
N THR A 696 -17.99 25.79 36.37
CA THR A 696 -16.65 26.36 36.12
C THR A 696 -16.67 27.40 35.00
N ALA A 697 -16.12 28.59 35.26
CA ALA A 697 -15.83 29.59 34.24
C ALA A 697 -14.44 29.36 33.61
N PHE A 698 -14.36 29.37 32.29
CA PHE A 698 -13.09 29.27 31.55
C PHE A 698 -12.87 30.52 30.71
N ARG A 699 -11.63 31.03 30.65
CA ARG A 699 -11.23 31.97 29.59
C ARG A 699 -11.12 31.20 28.28
N LEU A 700 -11.88 31.62 27.28
CA LEU A 700 -11.87 31.03 25.94
C LEU A 700 -10.71 31.61 25.12
N GLU A 701 -9.93 30.77 24.45
CA GLU A 701 -8.86 31.20 23.54
C GLU A 701 -9.03 30.58 22.16
N CYS A 702 -9.24 31.40 21.13
CA CYS A 702 -9.49 30.95 19.76
C CYS A 702 -8.30 31.26 18.84
N TYR A 703 -7.73 30.24 18.18
CA TYR A 703 -6.44 30.40 17.46
C TYR A 703 -6.51 30.22 15.94
N SER A 704 -7.58 29.61 15.41
CA SER A 704 -7.68 29.27 13.98
C SER A 704 -9.13 29.00 13.61
N LYS A 705 -9.56 29.51 12.46
CA LYS A 705 -10.93 29.35 11.95
C LYS A 705 -10.99 28.64 10.61
N GLN A 706 -12.07 27.92 10.41
CA GLN A 706 -12.55 27.42 9.13
C GLN A 706 -14.01 27.86 8.99
N TYR A 707 -14.64 27.66 7.83
CA TYR A 707 -16.04 28.06 7.65
C TYR A 707 -16.99 27.28 8.60
N ASN A 708 -16.60 26.07 9.05
CA ASN A 708 -17.40 25.13 9.84
C ASN A 708 -16.83 24.78 11.23
N CYS A 709 -15.68 25.33 11.62
CA CYS A 709 -15.15 25.11 12.96
C CYS A 709 -14.18 26.20 13.44
N VAL A 710 -14.09 26.37 14.76
CA VAL A 710 -13.05 27.16 15.43
C VAL A 710 -12.15 26.21 16.24
N LYS A 711 -10.84 26.45 16.23
CA LYS A 711 -9.91 25.79 17.16
C LYS A 711 -9.79 26.59 18.43
N VAL A 712 -10.25 26.00 19.53
CA VAL A 712 -10.39 26.64 20.84
C VAL A 712 -9.54 25.94 21.91
N ALA A 713 -9.21 26.67 22.96
CA ALA A 713 -8.79 26.13 24.26
C ALA A 713 -9.55 26.84 25.38
N PHE A 714 -9.61 26.17 26.54
CA PHE A 714 -10.33 26.64 27.72
C PHE A 714 -9.33 26.70 28.89
N PHE A 715 -9.08 27.90 29.40
CA PHE A 715 -8.11 28.17 30.46
C PHE A 715 -8.85 28.51 31.77
N HIS A 716 -8.59 27.74 32.83
CA HIS A 716 -9.18 27.94 34.14
C HIS A 716 -8.23 28.76 35.03
N GLU A 717 -8.52 30.05 35.16
CA GLU A 717 -7.58 31.06 35.68
C GLU A 717 -7.15 30.78 37.13
N GLU A 718 -8.08 30.44 38.02
CA GLU A 718 -7.83 30.17 39.44
C GLU A 718 -6.78 29.06 39.66
N SER A 719 -6.80 28.05 38.79
CA SER A 719 -5.86 26.93 38.84
C SER A 719 -4.59 27.11 38.00
N GLY A 720 -4.60 28.08 37.07
CA GLY A 720 -3.58 28.24 36.03
C GLY A 720 -3.51 27.11 34.98
N ARG A 721 -4.60 26.34 34.78
CA ARG A 721 -4.61 25.10 33.96
C ARG A 721 -5.46 25.24 32.70
N TYR A 722 -5.22 24.37 31.73
CA TYR A 722 -6.06 24.20 30.53
C TYR A 722 -6.86 22.89 30.61
N MET A 723 -8.08 22.88 30.08
CA MET A 723 -8.87 21.65 29.90
C MET A 723 -8.39 20.85 28.66
N PHE A 724 -8.15 19.55 28.82
CA PHE A 724 -7.70 18.65 27.75
C PHE A 724 -8.18 17.20 28.02
N SER A 725 -8.48 16.40 26.98
CA SER A 725 -8.66 14.95 27.16
C SER A 725 -7.37 14.16 26.90
N ARG A 726 -7.22 13.03 27.61
CA ARG A 726 -6.08 12.10 27.47
C ARG A 726 -6.48 10.61 27.41
N SER A 727 -7.68 10.28 27.85
CA SER A 727 -8.38 9.01 27.62
C SER A 727 -9.81 9.14 28.18
N THR A 728 -10.59 8.07 28.13
CA THR A 728 -11.94 7.94 28.71
C THR A 728 -12.05 8.16 30.24
N ILE A 729 -10.97 8.53 30.94
CA ILE A 729 -10.90 8.63 32.41
C ILE A 729 -9.93 9.74 32.93
N SER A 730 -9.84 10.91 32.28
CA SER A 730 -9.23 12.14 32.88
C SER A 730 -9.36 13.39 31.98
N CYS A 731 -9.65 14.56 32.58
CA CYS A 731 -9.94 15.80 31.83
C CYS A 731 -9.22 17.09 32.31
N PHE A 732 -8.43 17.03 33.38
CA PHE A 732 -7.79 18.21 33.98
C PHE A 732 -6.42 17.92 34.63
N ARG A 733 -5.40 18.79 34.46
CA ARG A 733 -4.09 18.72 35.17
C ARG A 733 -3.22 19.98 34.95
N ASP A 734 -2.31 20.28 35.89
CA ASP A 734 -1.16 21.19 35.67
C ASP A 734 -0.27 20.72 34.51
N LEU A 735 -0.07 21.64 33.55
CA LEU A 735 0.82 21.49 32.39
C LEU A 735 1.70 22.74 32.19
N ARG A 736 2.47 23.12 33.21
CA ARG A 736 3.66 23.98 33.07
C ARG A 736 4.46 23.61 31.81
N MET A 737 4.63 24.59 30.92
CA MET A 737 5.03 24.37 29.53
C MET A 737 6.40 23.68 29.39
N LYS A 738 6.45 22.55 28.67
CA LYS A 738 7.66 22.14 27.97
C LYS A 738 7.65 22.74 26.57
N LYS A 739 8.75 23.41 26.18
CA LYS A 739 8.91 24.11 24.89
C LYS A 739 8.58 23.18 23.71
N ALA A 740 7.93 23.72 22.68
CA ALA A 740 7.65 22.98 21.46
C ALA A 740 8.94 22.70 20.67
N ASN A 741 9.19 21.43 20.36
CA ASN A 741 10.29 21.00 19.50
C ASN A 741 9.74 20.37 18.22
N CYS A 742 10.41 20.57 17.09
CA CYS A 742 9.96 20.23 15.73
C CYS A 742 9.45 18.80 15.49
N LEU A 743 9.82 17.82 16.32
CA LEU A 743 9.40 16.42 16.21
C LEU A 743 8.05 16.11 16.89
N ARG A 744 7.51 17.04 17.69
CA ARG A 744 6.16 16.93 18.27
C ARG A 744 5.35 18.14 17.82
N GLY A 745 4.20 17.89 17.20
CA GLY A 745 3.28 18.94 16.75
C GLY A 745 2.81 19.87 17.87
N THR A 746 2.15 20.96 17.49
CA THR A 746 1.68 22.01 18.40
C THR A 746 0.96 21.46 19.64
N SER A 747 1.19 22.11 20.78
CA SER A 747 0.84 21.62 22.12
C SER A 747 -0.59 21.08 22.22
N GLY A 748 -0.70 19.88 22.78
CA GLY A 748 -1.95 19.11 22.92
C GLY A 748 -2.90 19.63 23.99
N LEU A 749 -3.38 20.86 23.81
CA LEU A 749 -4.27 21.60 24.72
C LEU A 749 -5.48 22.18 23.97
N ARG A 750 -5.87 21.56 22.84
CA ARG A 750 -6.71 22.20 21.83
C ARG A 750 -7.88 21.32 21.43
N TRP A 751 -8.98 21.98 21.13
CA TRP A 751 -10.24 21.41 20.71
C TRP A 751 -10.64 21.98 19.35
N GLU A 752 -11.45 21.24 18.60
CA GLU A 752 -12.10 21.73 17.39
C GLU A 752 -13.61 21.81 17.69
N TYR A 753 -14.13 23.04 17.81
CA TYR A 753 -15.55 23.32 18.04
C TYR A 753 -16.22 23.52 16.68
N SER A 754 -17.17 22.67 16.34
CA SER A 754 -17.94 22.75 15.09
C SER A 754 -19.02 23.83 15.15
N SER A 755 -19.49 24.34 14.01
CA SER A 755 -20.65 25.25 13.97
C SER A 755 -21.98 24.60 14.35
N ALA A 756 -22.02 23.26 14.41
CA ALA A 756 -23.10 22.49 15.06
C ALA A 756 -22.84 22.26 16.58
N GLY A 757 -21.93 23.02 17.20
CA GLY A 757 -21.59 23.01 18.64
C GLY A 757 -21.12 21.70 19.26
N HIS A 758 -20.71 20.72 18.45
CA HIS A 758 -19.98 19.55 18.93
C HIS A 758 -18.50 19.92 19.16
N LEU A 759 -17.90 19.40 20.23
CA LEU A 759 -16.50 19.61 20.59
C LEU A 759 -15.66 18.34 20.35
N ASN A 760 -14.54 18.47 19.61
CA ASN A 760 -13.68 17.34 19.23
C ASN A 760 -12.25 17.48 19.79
N SER A 761 -11.70 16.41 20.36
CA SER A 761 -10.35 16.37 20.95
C SER A 761 -9.25 16.25 19.89
N MET A 762 -8.42 17.29 19.73
CA MET A 762 -7.27 17.25 18.82
C MET A 762 -6.22 16.20 19.23
N ASN A 763 -6.21 15.78 20.49
CA ASN A 763 -5.31 14.77 21.04
C ASN A 763 -5.83 13.35 20.78
N GLN A 764 -7.08 13.09 21.17
CA GLN A 764 -7.69 11.77 21.15
C GLN A 764 -8.37 11.52 19.81
N HIS A 765 -7.57 11.45 18.75
CA HIS A 765 -8.01 10.98 17.44
C HIS A 765 -9.16 11.78 16.79
N ARG A 766 -9.46 12.99 17.27
CA ARG A 766 -10.65 13.81 16.92
C ARG A 766 -11.99 13.22 17.35
N ARG A 767 -11.99 12.34 18.34
CA ARG A 767 -13.20 11.92 19.06
C ARG A 767 -14.00 13.14 19.53
N TYR A 768 -15.32 13.00 19.49
CA TYR A 768 -16.23 13.96 20.10
C TYR A 768 -16.15 13.85 21.62
N ILE A 769 -16.61 14.87 22.36
CA ILE A 769 -16.88 14.73 23.79
C ILE A 769 -18.36 14.45 24.00
N GLY A 770 -18.64 13.32 24.66
CA GLY A 770 -19.95 12.94 25.17
C GLY A 770 -20.03 13.11 26.68
N THR A 771 -21.19 12.80 27.24
CA THR A 771 -21.42 12.76 28.70
C THR A 771 -21.94 11.37 29.05
N ARG A 772 -21.22 10.67 29.94
CA ARG A 772 -21.55 9.34 30.46
C ARG A 772 -22.72 9.42 31.46
N ASP A 773 -23.32 8.28 31.78
CA ASP A 773 -24.50 8.17 32.65
C ASP A 773 -24.29 8.72 34.07
N ASP A 774 -23.04 8.74 34.55
CA ASP A 774 -22.62 9.34 35.82
C ASP A 774 -22.24 10.84 35.72
N GLY A 775 -22.56 11.49 34.59
CA GLY A 775 -22.32 12.92 34.36
C GLY A 775 -20.90 13.30 33.96
N LEU A 776 -19.95 12.35 33.87
CA LEU A 776 -18.58 12.64 33.43
C LEU A 776 -18.48 12.92 31.93
N LEU A 777 -17.63 13.89 31.56
CA LEU A 777 -17.27 14.14 30.16
C LEU A 777 -16.23 13.12 29.68
N VAL A 778 -16.48 12.49 28.53
CA VAL A 778 -15.67 11.38 27.99
C VAL A 778 -15.47 11.47 26.47
N ASP A 779 -14.34 10.95 25.96
CA ASP A 779 -14.07 10.86 24.51
C ASP A 779 -14.92 9.77 23.84
N VAL A 780 -15.91 10.15 23.03
CA VAL A 780 -16.81 9.25 22.27
C VAL A 780 -16.49 9.24 20.76
N SER A 781 -16.80 8.13 20.09
CA SER A 781 -16.33 7.90 18.71
C SER A 781 -17.33 8.34 17.63
N LEU A 782 -18.64 8.36 17.94
CA LEU A 782 -19.72 8.51 16.97
C LEU A 782 -20.55 9.76 17.30
N ARG A 783 -21.13 10.40 16.27
CA ARG A 783 -21.77 11.71 16.42
C ARG A 783 -23.06 11.66 17.24
N GLY A 784 -23.75 10.52 17.26
CA GLY A 784 -24.95 10.32 18.08
C GLY A 784 -24.71 10.23 19.58
N ASP A 785 -23.48 9.90 20.01
CA ASP A 785 -23.10 9.77 21.42
C ASP A 785 -22.56 11.10 22.00
N ALA A 786 -22.34 12.08 21.13
CA ALA A 786 -21.68 13.35 21.45
C ALA A 786 -22.61 14.30 22.20
N SER A 787 -22.04 15.05 23.14
CA SER A 787 -22.73 16.13 23.81
C SER A 787 -22.59 17.43 23.02
N TYR A 788 -23.68 18.18 22.97
CA TYR A 788 -23.74 19.51 22.39
C TYR A 788 -23.33 20.57 23.43
N PHE A 789 -22.50 21.54 23.02
CA PHE A 789 -21.89 22.56 23.88
C PHE A 789 -22.22 23.99 23.42
N GLU A 790 -22.45 24.89 24.36
CA GLU A 790 -22.59 26.33 24.13
C GLU A 790 -21.66 27.14 25.03
N PHE A 791 -21.21 28.29 24.55
CA PHE A 791 -20.37 29.22 25.31
C PHE A 791 -21.24 30.39 25.79
N ILE A 792 -21.41 30.50 27.11
CA ILE A 792 -22.25 31.51 27.77
C ILE A 792 -21.34 32.50 28.50
N PRO A 793 -21.24 33.78 28.09
CA PRO A 793 -20.34 34.74 28.70
C PRO A 793 -20.62 34.99 30.19
N CYS A 794 -19.56 35.16 30.97
CA CYS A 794 -19.66 35.56 32.37
C CYS A 794 -19.79 37.09 32.46
N GLY A 795 -21.02 37.60 32.53
CA GLY A 795 -21.32 39.03 32.68
C GLY A 795 -22.75 39.28 33.18
N PRO A 796 -23.04 40.47 33.75
CA PRO A 796 -24.30 40.73 34.44
C PRO A 796 -25.48 40.92 33.48
N SER A 797 -26.46 40.03 33.54
CA SER A 797 -27.77 40.16 32.90
C SER A 797 -28.70 41.09 33.70
N GLY A 798 -28.32 42.37 33.82
CA GLY A 798 -29.13 43.41 34.47
C GLY A 798 -30.19 44.01 33.52
N PRO A 799 -31.40 44.34 34.01
CA PRO A 799 -32.55 44.71 33.16
C PRO A 799 -32.51 46.12 32.54
N ASN A 800 -31.35 46.79 32.55
CA ASN A 800 -31.20 48.19 32.10
C ASN A 800 -30.06 48.42 31.09
N ASN A 801 -29.40 47.37 30.59
CA ASN A 801 -28.48 47.51 29.47
C ASN A 801 -29.27 47.60 28.16
N GLN A 802 -29.37 48.81 27.61
CA GLN A 802 -29.96 49.08 26.29
C GLN A 802 -29.28 48.27 25.18
N GLU A 803 -30.01 48.03 24.09
CA GLU A 803 -29.58 47.26 22.91
C GLU A 803 -28.48 47.97 22.09
N GLY A 804 -27.28 48.07 22.65
CA GLY A 804 -26.09 48.42 21.88
C GLY A 804 -25.76 47.32 20.85
N PRO A 805 -25.17 47.66 19.68
CA PRO A 805 -24.93 46.74 18.55
C PRO A 805 -23.79 45.71 18.80
N GLY A 806 -23.55 45.34 20.06
CA GLY A 806 -22.50 44.45 20.52
C GLY A 806 -22.93 43.48 21.64
N SER A 807 -24.23 43.35 21.93
CA SER A 807 -24.71 42.30 22.83
C SER A 807 -24.41 40.91 22.23
N TYR A 808 -23.94 39.98 23.06
CA TYR A 808 -23.69 38.61 22.60
C TYR A 808 -25.02 37.85 22.51
N VAL A 809 -25.55 37.76 21.31
CA VAL A 809 -26.55 36.74 20.97
C VAL A 809 -25.82 35.40 20.87
N PRO A 810 -26.19 34.36 21.67
CA PRO A 810 -25.64 33.03 21.51
C PRO A 810 -25.81 32.54 20.06
N PRO A 811 -24.80 31.88 19.46
CA PRO A 811 -24.90 31.42 18.09
C PRO A 811 -26.03 30.39 17.97
N ASP A 812 -27.10 30.74 17.26
CA ASP A 812 -28.16 29.79 16.94
C ASP A 812 -27.63 28.72 15.99
N ILE A 813 -27.18 27.61 16.56
CA ILE A 813 -26.75 26.41 15.85
C ILE A 813 -27.86 25.78 15.00
N ASN A 814 -29.13 26.01 15.35
CA ASN A 814 -30.26 25.49 14.60
C ASN A 814 -30.54 26.32 13.34
N SER A 815 -29.90 27.49 13.18
CA SER A 815 -29.97 28.27 11.94
C SER A 815 -29.50 27.43 10.74
N ILE A 816 -28.43 26.65 10.89
CA ILE A 816 -27.89 25.77 9.85
C ILE A 816 -28.93 24.68 9.48
N THR A 817 -29.52 24.02 10.49
CA THR A 817 -30.58 23.02 10.34
C THR A 817 -31.88 23.60 9.76
N ARG A 818 -32.16 24.90 9.99
CA ARG A 818 -33.31 25.60 9.42
C ARG A 818 -33.07 26.07 7.99
N THR A 819 -31.83 26.42 7.62
CA THR A 819 -31.45 26.75 6.24
C THR A 819 -31.46 25.51 5.34
N TYR A 820 -30.94 24.38 5.80
CA TYR A 820 -31.04 23.11 5.08
C TYR A 820 -32.02 22.16 5.76
N ASN A 821 -33.31 22.29 5.43
CA ASN A 821 -34.36 21.40 5.94
C ASN A 821 -34.23 19.99 5.30
N HIS A 822 -33.37 19.18 5.92
CA HIS A 822 -33.11 17.81 5.48
C HIS A 822 -34.35 16.91 5.61
N ALA A 823 -35.20 17.12 6.63
CA ALA A 823 -36.43 16.32 6.79
C ALA A 823 -37.36 16.46 5.57
N LYS A 824 -37.62 17.70 5.14
CA LYS A 824 -38.37 17.98 3.91
C LYS A 824 -37.68 17.37 2.68
N SER A 825 -36.35 17.43 2.60
CA SER A 825 -35.60 16.78 1.50
C SER A 825 -35.69 15.26 1.51
N VAL A 826 -35.83 14.61 2.67
CA VAL A 826 -36.07 13.16 2.77
C VAL A 826 -37.49 12.81 2.33
N GLU A 827 -38.49 13.65 2.64
CA GLU A 827 -39.88 13.49 2.18
C GLU A 827 -40.00 13.67 0.66
N GLU A 828 -39.44 14.75 0.12
CA GLU A 828 -39.35 15.02 -1.34
C GLU A 828 -38.70 13.84 -2.08
N VAL A 829 -37.51 13.42 -1.65
CA VAL A 829 -36.77 12.34 -2.34
C VAL A 829 -37.48 10.99 -2.22
N LYS A 830 -38.14 10.70 -1.08
CA LYS A 830 -39.02 9.53 -0.96
C LYS A 830 -40.17 9.58 -1.96
N SER A 831 -40.81 10.73 -2.16
CA SER A 831 -41.90 10.84 -3.14
C SER A 831 -41.42 10.59 -4.57
N GLN A 832 -40.24 11.11 -4.95
CA GLN A 832 -39.70 10.88 -6.28
C GLN A 832 -39.32 9.40 -6.50
N SER A 833 -38.54 8.80 -5.60
CA SER A 833 -38.08 7.42 -5.79
C SER A 833 -39.20 6.37 -5.73
N MET A 834 -40.35 6.70 -5.13
CA MET A 834 -41.55 5.87 -5.20
C MET A 834 -42.18 5.92 -6.61
N CYS A 835 -42.30 7.10 -7.21
CA CYS A 835 -42.77 7.26 -8.58
C CYS A 835 -41.86 6.53 -9.58
N ASP A 836 -40.53 6.71 -9.47
CA ASP A 836 -39.56 6.08 -10.37
C ASP A 836 -39.63 4.55 -10.31
N PHE A 837 -39.87 3.99 -9.11
CA PHE A 837 -40.02 2.54 -8.88
C PHE A 837 -41.37 2.00 -9.38
N GLU A 838 -42.44 2.79 -9.29
CA GLU A 838 -43.72 2.47 -9.94
C GLU A 838 -43.62 2.51 -11.47
N GLU A 839 -42.78 3.35 -12.07
CA GLU A 839 -42.53 3.33 -13.51
C GLU A 839 -41.64 2.15 -13.94
N GLU A 840 -40.57 1.81 -13.20
CA GLU A 840 -39.80 0.57 -13.47
C GLU A 840 -40.71 -0.67 -13.37
N LEU A 841 -41.65 -0.73 -12.41
CA LEU A 841 -42.63 -1.83 -12.30
C LEU A 841 -43.64 -1.88 -13.45
N ARG A 842 -44.11 -0.73 -13.96
CA ARG A 842 -45.01 -0.67 -15.13
C ARG A 842 -44.28 -0.99 -16.45
N GLY A 843 -42.95 -0.94 -16.45
CA GLY A 843 -42.10 -1.27 -17.61
C GLY A 843 -41.85 -2.76 -17.82
N VAL A 844 -42.22 -3.63 -16.87
CA VAL A 844 -42.05 -5.09 -16.98
C VAL A 844 -43.33 -5.72 -17.56
N PRO A 845 -43.28 -6.40 -18.72
CA PRO A 845 -44.42 -7.16 -19.22
C PRO A 845 -44.77 -8.33 -18.29
N GLU A 846 -46.04 -8.55 -18.02
CA GLU A 846 -46.49 -9.71 -17.23
C GLU A 846 -46.17 -11.02 -17.96
N LEU A 847 -45.12 -11.72 -17.53
CA LEU A 847 -44.90 -13.13 -17.85
C LEU A 847 -45.69 -14.02 -16.88
N THR A 848 -47.02 -13.93 -16.97
CA THR A 848 -47.96 -14.82 -16.29
C THR A 848 -48.53 -15.84 -17.27
N GLN A 849 -48.40 -17.13 -16.92
CA GLN A 849 -49.00 -18.31 -17.57
C GLN A 849 -48.49 -18.68 -18.98
N LEU A 850 -47.45 -19.52 -19.02
CA LEU A 850 -47.60 -20.91 -19.51
C LEU A 850 -46.48 -21.82 -18.96
#